data_AF-A0A7S2HT96-F1
#
_entry.id   AF-A0A7S2HT96-F1
#
_cell.length_a   1.000
_cell.length_b   1.000
_cell.length_c   1.000
_cell.angle_alpha   90.00
_cell.angle_beta   90.00
_cell.angle_gamma   90.00
#
_symmetry.space_group_name_H-M   'P 1'
#
loop_
_entity.id
_entity.type
_entity.pdbx_description
1 polymer ?
#
loop_
_entity_poly.entity_id
_entity_poly.type
_entity_poly.pdbx_seq_one_letter_code
_entity_poly.pdbx_strand_id
1 'polypeptide(L)'
;ANEPYLETHSFKRGNSEIVDPEDSEDVTFITKVFENLTRTTGIDTITFAQWEQACLVDLKLDLDSVALERVWAKLTTMQDDANSLVPLRQREIRLPQFIRGVQSHKFLNLIVHQLDALSTDFTVEDGYDYTKSTNENYEEKLGAENPTMFFAEKFADIRQTLDYRYHVNYTAQRQQWQDVAISKVVVRTEKQEQPWVVYTCGPMGAGKGYALSWMSKHGYFPLEDIVHIDPDYFKQVMPEWEGYVERGSKVAGDMCHRESGFMQEIAQEQAMKRNQNVWVDGSLRDGKWFSKVFKELREAYPHYKVAIFVVEAPEHIVRKRIEKRASETGRSVPEAMVVESLQSVAESLRILTPLVDFVARIDNSGTQPTLRAFQKINVTGNWSLIKTEIMLLDDSSEFPRSLAPITTSRVLDPENLCDLLVPCEQGAVKDFGRKEPIDAGFSLEVLDGLRIGVGVRELFRGVQLCAATENEWKMALSPCVKLTEGGAGRFKGKIPSDARSFAFAHPLSRENTDWRIVNNAREIVHEPLVLFLLAGGFVYFDEAGKTCGIHALATISGKDDPTAMLMQFQTPLPLSLESLEYLISMNRFQPASLNIYVDKGAKFKAWICPSEKIPGAPPCKAGALVFIFHDPSDSHEEHALSKDCIFPVCD
;
A
#
# COMPACT_ATOMS: atom_id res chain seq x y z
N ALA A 1 -43.36 -7.31 -38.06
CA ALA A 1 -42.73 -7.50 -36.74
C ALA A 1 -41.27 -7.78 -37.04
N ASN A 2 -40.51 -6.71 -37.21
CA ASN A 2 -39.19 -6.71 -37.82
C ASN A 2 -38.26 -5.95 -36.87
N GLU A 3 -37.13 -6.56 -36.52
CA GLU A 3 -35.86 -5.85 -36.35
C GLU A 3 -35.64 -4.91 -37.55
N PRO A 4 -34.93 -3.76 -37.38
CA PRO A 4 -33.51 -3.86 -37.68
C PRO A 4 -32.53 -2.79 -37.12
N TYR A 5 -31.25 -3.09 -37.38
CA TYR A 5 -30.10 -2.21 -37.68
C TYR A 5 -29.38 -1.45 -36.55
N LEU A 6 -28.18 -1.96 -36.28
CA LEU A 6 -26.96 -1.23 -35.98
C LEU A 6 -26.70 -0.14 -37.05
N GLU A 7 -26.67 1.12 -36.63
CA GLU A 7 -25.97 2.19 -37.35
C GLU A 7 -25.01 2.92 -36.42
N THR A 8 -23.77 2.96 -36.89
CA THR A 8 -22.63 3.66 -36.33
C THR A 8 -22.86 5.18 -36.35
N HIS A 9 -22.85 5.83 -35.19
CA HIS A 9 -22.69 7.28 -35.10
C HIS A 9 -21.27 7.63 -34.68
N SER A 10 -20.50 8.07 -35.67
CA SER A 10 -19.23 8.75 -35.49
C SER A 10 -19.44 10.03 -34.69
N PHE A 11 -18.97 10.08 -33.45
CA PHE A 11 -18.77 11.36 -32.77
C PHE A 11 -17.60 12.07 -33.46
N LYS A 12 -17.94 13.05 -34.29
CA LYS A 12 -16.99 14.05 -34.78
C LYS A 12 -16.36 14.73 -33.55
N ARG A 13 -15.05 14.56 -33.39
CA ARG A 13 -14.24 15.46 -32.54
C ARG A 13 -14.45 16.87 -33.09
N GLY A 14 -15.22 17.69 -32.37
CA GLY A 14 -15.15 19.13 -32.53
C GLY A 14 -13.74 19.55 -32.14
N ASN A 15 -13.04 20.20 -33.07
CA ASN A 15 -11.80 20.91 -32.77
C ASN A 15 -12.08 21.90 -31.65
N SER A 16 -11.66 21.58 -30.43
CA SER A 16 -11.41 22.61 -29.42
C SER A 16 -10.22 23.41 -29.93
N GLU A 17 -10.47 24.66 -30.28
CA GLU A 17 -9.42 25.65 -30.50
C GLU A 17 -8.41 25.55 -29.35
N ILE A 18 -7.15 25.38 -29.71
CA ILE A 18 -6.02 25.44 -28.78
C ILE A 18 -5.95 26.89 -28.33
N VAL A 19 -6.51 27.18 -27.16
CA VAL A 19 -6.23 28.41 -26.44
C VAL A 19 -4.76 28.33 -26.02
N ASP A 20 -3.99 29.35 -26.39
CA ASP A 20 -2.58 29.48 -26.03
C ASP A 20 -2.44 29.40 -24.49
N PRO A 21 -1.55 28.56 -23.92
CA PRO A 21 -1.50 28.30 -22.47
C PRO A 21 -1.10 29.50 -21.61
N GLU A 22 -0.66 30.60 -22.23
CA GLU A 22 -0.09 31.76 -21.54
C GLU A 22 -1.14 32.80 -21.08
N ASP A 23 -2.41 32.67 -21.47
CA ASP A 23 -3.47 33.68 -21.21
C ASP A 23 -4.67 33.17 -20.38
N SER A 24 -4.48 32.15 -19.54
CA SER A 24 -5.53 31.72 -18.58
C SER A 24 -5.45 32.50 -17.26
N GLU A 25 -6.60 32.89 -16.69
CA GLU A 25 -6.68 33.57 -15.37
C GLU A 25 -5.89 32.83 -14.27
N ASP A 26 -5.81 31.49 -14.36
CA ASP A 26 -5.02 30.65 -13.46
C ASP A 26 -3.51 30.92 -13.54
N VAL A 27 -2.95 31.15 -14.74
CA VAL A 27 -1.51 31.40 -14.91
C VAL A 27 -1.12 32.78 -14.38
N THR A 28 -1.96 33.79 -14.62
CA THR A 28 -1.78 35.14 -14.04
C THR A 28 -1.72 35.08 -12.51
N PHE A 29 -2.64 34.30 -11.93
CA PHE A 29 -2.71 34.11 -10.49
C PHE A 29 -1.48 33.39 -9.93
N ILE A 30 -1.08 32.25 -10.52
CA ILE A 30 0.10 31.48 -10.08
C ILE A 30 1.37 32.33 -10.15
N THR A 31 1.48 33.19 -11.17
CA THR A 31 2.61 34.12 -11.34
C THR A 31 2.68 35.12 -10.20
N LYS A 32 1.55 35.69 -9.77
CA LYS A 32 1.49 36.61 -8.63
C LYS A 32 1.95 35.96 -7.32
N VAL A 33 1.61 34.70 -7.09
CA VAL A 33 2.09 33.96 -5.90
C VAL A 33 3.59 33.71 -5.99
N PHE A 34 4.11 33.35 -7.16
CA PHE A 34 5.55 33.20 -7.39
C PHE A 34 6.30 34.50 -7.08
N GLU A 35 5.84 35.63 -7.63
CA GLU A 35 6.43 36.94 -7.38
C GLU A 35 6.40 37.33 -5.89
N ASN A 36 5.32 36.99 -5.18
CA ASN A 36 5.23 37.24 -3.73
C ASN A 36 6.29 36.43 -2.96
N LEU A 37 6.54 35.17 -3.35
CA LEU A 37 7.53 34.30 -2.71
C LEU A 37 8.98 34.73 -3.01
N THR A 38 9.23 35.37 -4.15
CA THR A 38 10.58 35.83 -4.56
C THR A 38 10.87 37.29 -4.23
N ARG A 39 9.86 38.10 -3.88
CA ARG A 39 9.97 39.55 -3.64
C ARG A 39 11.03 39.92 -2.59
N THR A 40 11.24 39.10 -1.58
CA THR A 40 12.14 39.39 -0.46
C THR A 40 13.62 39.22 -0.79
N THR A 41 13.98 38.46 -1.84
CA THR A 41 15.38 38.15 -2.17
C THR A 41 15.88 38.87 -3.43
N GLY A 42 14.97 39.31 -4.31
CA GLY A 42 15.33 39.90 -5.61
C GLY A 42 15.91 38.89 -6.60
N ILE A 43 15.78 37.58 -6.31
CA ILE A 43 16.25 36.47 -7.15
C ILE A 43 15.02 35.86 -7.83
N ASP A 44 15.11 35.58 -9.13
CA ASP A 44 14.03 34.99 -9.95
C ASP A 44 13.87 33.47 -9.76
N THR A 45 14.12 32.99 -8.55
CA THR A 45 13.98 31.58 -8.16
C THR A 45 13.40 31.43 -6.77
N ILE A 46 12.64 30.35 -6.56
CA ILE A 46 12.22 29.90 -5.24
C ILE A 46 13.20 28.84 -4.74
N THR A 47 13.79 29.09 -3.58
CA THR A 47 14.62 28.13 -2.84
C THR A 47 13.77 27.24 -1.92
N PHE A 48 14.30 26.09 -1.49
CA PHE A 48 13.63 25.26 -0.50
C PHE A 48 13.34 26.02 0.81
N ALA A 49 14.24 26.91 1.25
CA ALA A 49 14.05 27.69 2.47
C ALA A 49 12.85 28.65 2.37
N GLN A 50 12.66 29.30 1.22
CA GLN A 50 11.50 30.17 0.99
C GLN A 50 10.20 29.34 0.93
N TRP A 51 10.25 28.19 0.26
CA TRP A 51 9.12 27.26 0.20
C TRP A 51 8.72 26.74 1.59
N GLU A 52 9.71 26.35 2.39
CA GLU A 52 9.53 25.87 3.76
C GLU A 52 8.93 26.95 4.66
N GLN A 53 9.43 28.19 4.56
CA GLN A 53 8.89 29.34 5.28
C GLN A 53 7.42 29.59 4.91
N ALA A 54 7.08 29.63 3.62
CA ALA A 54 5.71 29.85 3.17
C ALA A 54 4.74 28.76 3.64
N CYS A 55 5.17 27.50 3.58
CA CYS A 55 4.34 26.38 3.99
C CYS A 55 4.15 26.30 5.52
N LEU A 56 5.23 26.43 6.29
CA LEU A 56 5.19 26.20 7.73
C LEU A 56 4.79 27.44 8.54
N VAL A 57 5.14 28.64 8.08
CA VAL A 57 4.91 29.88 8.84
C VAL A 57 3.70 30.63 8.31
N ASP A 58 3.65 30.89 7.01
CA ASP A 58 2.60 31.73 6.43
C ASP A 58 1.27 30.96 6.33
N LEU A 59 1.31 29.71 5.87
CA LEU A 59 0.13 28.84 5.78
C LEU A 59 -0.13 28.00 7.02
N LYS A 60 0.86 27.87 7.91
CA LYS A 60 0.80 27.00 9.10
C LYS A 60 0.34 25.59 8.74
N LEU A 61 0.83 25.03 7.62
CA LEU A 61 0.51 23.67 7.23
C LEU A 61 1.04 22.69 8.27
N ASP A 62 0.18 21.77 8.71
CA ASP A 62 0.62 20.67 9.56
C ASP A 62 1.37 19.61 8.75
N LEU A 63 2.63 19.92 8.47
CA LEU A 63 3.66 19.10 7.83
C LEU A 63 5.01 19.41 8.50
N ASP A 64 5.95 18.48 8.43
CA ASP A 64 7.32 18.72 8.85
C ASP A 64 8.25 18.95 7.64
N SER A 65 9.47 19.41 7.93
CA SER A 65 10.52 19.67 6.94
C SER A 65 10.78 18.47 6.02
N VAL A 66 10.69 17.23 6.54
CA VAL A 66 10.95 16.01 5.76
C VAL A 66 9.79 15.71 4.82
N ALA A 67 8.54 15.92 5.24
CA ALA A 67 7.39 15.83 4.36
C ALA A 67 7.45 16.90 3.26
N LEU A 68 7.85 18.13 3.59
CA LEU A 68 8.05 19.20 2.62
C LEU A 68 9.20 18.90 1.66
N GLU A 69 10.28 18.26 2.10
CA GLU A 69 11.34 17.77 1.23
C GLU A 69 10.80 16.79 0.19
N ARG A 70 9.91 15.86 0.55
CA ARG A 70 9.32 14.92 -0.42
C ARG A 70 8.46 15.63 -1.45
N VAL A 71 7.69 16.64 -1.04
CA VAL A 71 6.93 17.51 -1.96
C VAL A 71 7.89 18.30 -2.86
N TRP A 72 8.96 18.86 -2.29
CA TRP A 72 10.00 19.60 -3.00
C TRP A 72 10.77 18.72 -3.99
N ALA A 73 10.98 17.45 -3.64
CA ALA A 73 11.60 16.47 -4.52
C ALA A 73 10.72 16.26 -5.76
N LYS A 74 9.42 16.03 -5.56
CA LYS A 74 8.44 15.90 -6.67
C LYS A 74 8.47 17.14 -7.57
N LEU A 75 8.53 18.34 -6.98
CA LEU A 75 8.64 19.61 -7.71
C LEU A 75 9.92 19.75 -8.54
N THR A 76 11.06 19.35 -7.99
CA THR A 76 12.39 19.65 -8.57
C THR A 76 12.96 18.52 -9.43
N THR A 77 12.41 17.30 -9.36
CA THR A 77 12.81 16.17 -10.20
C THR A 77 12.02 16.05 -11.51
N MET A 78 10.96 16.84 -11.68
CA MET A 78 10.15 16.87 -12.90
C MET A 78 10.85 17.58 -14.08
N GLN A 79 12.00 17.06 -14.52
CA GLN A 79 12.64 17.32 -15.84
C GLN A 79 13.74 18.41 -15.94
N ASP A 80 14.76 18.36 -15.09
CA ASP A 80 16.08 18.90 -15.47
C ASP A 80 17.20 17.96 -14.98
N ASP A 81 17.95 17.34 -15.89
CA ASP A 81 19.08 16.46 -15.57
C ASP A 81 20.10 17.18 -14.68
N ALA A 82 20.23 18.51 -14.84
CA ALA A 82 21.11 19.37 -14.06
C ALA A 82 20.70 19.49 -12.57
N ASN A 83 19.40 19.54 -12.26
CA ASN A 83 18.91 19.62 -10.88
C ASN A 83 18.96 18.27 -10.17
N SER A 84 18.93 17.17 -10.92
CA SER A 84 19.01 15.81 -10.35
C SER A 84 20.35 15.57 -9.62
N LEU A 85 21.43 16.21 -10.10
CA LEU A 85 22.79 16.17 -9.56
C LEU A 85 23.02 17.13 -8.37
N VAL A 86 22.10 18.08 -8.15
CA VAL A 86 22.18 19.06 -7.05
C VAL A 86 21.45 18.49 -5.83
N PRO A 87 22.04 18.58 -4.61
CA PRO A 87 21.38 18.17 -3.37
C PRO A 87 20.00 18.82 -3.22
N LEU A 88 19.01 18.06 -2.77
CA LEU A 88 17.59 18.44 -2.78
C LEU A 88 17.29 19.84 -2.21
N ARG A 89 17.87 20.19 -1.06
CA ARG A 89 17.68 21.49 -0.40
C ARG A 89 18.36 22.67 -1.11
N GLN A 90 19.28 22.40 -2.03
CA GLN A 90 20.02 23.39 -2.81
C GLN A 90 19.40 23.60 -4.20
N ARG A 91 18.36 22.85 -4.53
CA ARG A 91 17.64 23.02 -5.80
C ARG A 91 16.81 24.29 -5.76
N GLU A 92 16.65 24.89 -6.92
CA GLU A 92 15.90 26.12 -7.13
C GLU A 92 14.93 25.92 -8.29
N ILE A 93 13.75 26.57 -8.22
CA ILE A 93 12.75 26.55 -9.28
C ILE A 93 12.46 27.96 -9.81
N ARG A 94 12.37 28.10 -11.13
CA ARG A 94 11.97 29.32 -11.82
C ARG A 94 10.47 29.33 -12.12
N LEU A 95 9.93 30.50 -12.48
CA LEU A 95 8.50 30.69 -12.77
C LEU A 95 7.90 29.62 -13.72
N PRO A 96 8.51 29.25 -14.87
CA PRO A 96 7.94 28.23 -15.75
C PRO A 96 7.87 26.84 -15.10
N GLN A 97 8.86 26.50 -14.27
CA GLN A 97 8.88 25.23 -13.54
C GLN A 97 7.81 25.24 -12.42
N PHE A 98 7.64 26.37 -11.74
CA PHE A 98 6.61 26.55 -10.73
C PHE A 98 5.20 26.44 -11.32
N ILE A 99 4.90 27.15 -12.41
CA ILE A 99 3.59 27.07 -13.10
C ILE A 99 3.27 25.62 -13.48
N ARG A 100 4.21 24.91 -14.12
CA ARG A 100 4.02 23.50 -14.48
C ARG A 100 3.84 22.59 -13.27
N GLY A 101 4.63 22.78 -12.20
CA GLY A 101 4.50 22.02 -10.96
C GLY A 101 3.13 22.20 -10.32
N VAL A 102 2.65 23.43 -10.27
CA VAL A 102 1.34 23.80 -9.74
C VAL A 102 0.21 23.20 -10.59
N GLN A 103 0.32 23.24 -11.93
CA GLN A 103 -0.67 22.63 -12.83
C GLN A 103 -0.68 21.10 -12.79
N SER A 104 0.47 20.48 -12.53
CA SER A 104 0.62 19.01 -12.53
C SER A 104 0.34 18.36 -11.17
N HIS A 105 0.38 19.12 -10.06
CA HIS A 105 0.25 18.55 -8.72
C HIS A 105 -0.84 19.26 -7.91
N LYS A 106 -1.94 18.56 -7.62
CA LYS A 106 -3.12 19.12 -6.92
C LYS A 106 -2.80 19.74 -5.56
N PHE A 107 -1.90 19.11 -4.79
CA PHE A 107 -1.45 19.66 -3.51
C PHE A 107 -0.81 21.05 -3.67
N LEU A 108 -0.04 21.27 -4.75
CA LEU A 108 0.63 22.54 -5.00
C LEU A 108 -0.35 23.58 -5.55
N ASN A 109 -1.23 23.17 -6.46
CA ASN A 109 -2.37 23.97 -6.90
C ASN A 109 -3.14 24.52 -5.69
N LEU A 110 -3.47 23.64 -4.73
CA LEU A 110 -4.13 24.05 -3.49
C LEU A 110 -3.30 25.07 -2.69
N ILE A 111 -2.03 24.75 -2.39
CA ILE A 111 -1.15 25.63 -1.61
C ILE A 111 -1.11 27.03 -2.21
N VAL A 112 -0.98 27.11 -3.54
CA VAL A 112 -0.94 28.38 -4.26
C VAL A 112 -2.26 29.12 -4.12
N HIS A 113 -3.40 28.48 -4.39
CA HIS A 113 -4.72 29.11 -4.17
C HIS A 113 -4.96 29.53 -2.71
N GLN A 114 -4.42 28.80 -1.73
CA GLN A 114 -4.52 29.18 -0.31
C GLN A 114 -3.70 30.42 0.03
N LEU A 115 -2.50 30.57 -0.54
CA LEU A 115 -1.65 31.75 -0.33
C LEU A 115 -2.33 33.04 -0.81
N ASP A 116 -3.22 32.95 -1.80
CA ASP A 116 -4.01 34.09 -2.27
C ASP A 116 -5.21 34.40 -1.39
N ALA A 117 -5.88 33.34 -0.93
CA ALA A 117 -7.02 33.42 -0.03
C ALA A 117 -6.65 33.90 1.39
N LEU A 118 -5.36 34.11 1.69
CA LEU A 118 -4.91 34.81 2.90
C LEU A 118 -5.44 36.26 2.98
N SER A 119 -6.08 36.77 1.92
CA SER A 119 -6.65 38.12 1.82
C SER A 119 -8.05 38.32 2.43
N THR A 120 -8.69 37.30 3.02
CA THR A 120 -9.98 37.49 3.73
C THR A 120 -9.76 37.75 5.22
N ASP A 121 -9.74 39.01 5.61
CA ASP A 121 -9.73 39.45 7.01
C ASP A 121 -11.12 39.25 7.65
N PHE A 122 -11.24 38.32 8.58
CA PHE A 122 -12.37 38.29 9.51
C PHE A 122 -11.98 39.10 10.75
N THR A 123 -12.67 40.22 10.99
CA THR A 123 -12.40 41.09 12.13
C THR A 123 -13.31 40.71 13.29
N VAL A 124 -12.70 40.42 14.45
CA VAL A 124 -13.43 40.27 15.71
C VAL A 124 -13.98 41.64 16.12
N GLU A 125 -15.29 41.75 16.33
CA GLU A 125 -15.91 43.01 16.72
C GLU A 125 -15.38 43.50 18.08
N ASP A 126 -15.23 44.82 18.26
CA ASP A 126 -14.78 45.44 19.53
C ASP A 126 -15.65 45.03 20.74
N GLY A 127 -16.91 44.65 20.49
CA GLY A 127 -17.88 44.21 21.50
C GLY A 127 -17.87 42.70 21.81
N TYR A 128 -16.92 41.93 21.28
CA TYR A 128 -16.90 40.47 21.44
C TYR A 128 -16.85 40.03 22.91
N ASP A 129 -17.78 39.13 23.30
CA ASP A 129 -17.91 38.66 24.68
C ASP A 129 -17.05 37.41 24.93
N TYR A 130 -15.85 37.64 25.46
CA TYR A 130 -14.90 36.58 25.84
C TYR A 130 -15.34 35.71 27.03
N THR A 131 -16.51 35.98 27.64
CA THR A 131 -17.09 35.11 28.68
C THR A 131 -17.95 33.98 28.09
N LYS A 132 -18.31 34.10 26.81
CA LYS A 132 -19.09 33.12 26.06
C LYS A 132 -18.22 32.34 25.08
N SER A 133 -18.68 31.18 24.66
CA SER A 133 -18.07 30.39 23.59
C SER A 133 -18.23 31.04 22.21
N THR A 134 -17.45 30.64 21.21
CA THR A 134 -17.63 31.12 19.83
C THR A 134 -19.01 30.73 19.28
N ASN A 135 -19.53 29.57 19.68
CA ASN A 135 -20.90 29.14 19.39
C ASN A 135 -21.93 30.15 19.88
N GLU A 136 -21.85 30.58 21.15
CA GLU A 136 -22.83 31.50 21.72
C GLU A 136 -22.73 32.92 21.16
N ASN A 137 -21.52 33.36 20.81
CA ASN A 137 -21.30 34.67 20.19
C ASN A 137 -21.82 34.72 18.75
N TYR A 138 -21.63 33.64 17.99
CA TYR A 138 -21.95 33.60 16.55
C TYR A 138 -23.19 32.76 16.21
N GLU A 139 -24.02 32.40 17.19
CA GLU A 139 -25.29 31.73 16.95
C GLU A 139 -26.30 32.69 16.29
N GLU A 140 -26.80 32.29 15.12
CA GLU A 140 -27.92 32.94 14.46
C GLU A 140 -29.21 32.53 15.19
N LYS A 141 -29.79 33.48 15.93
CA LYS A 141 -31.03 33.24 16.66
C LYS A 141 -32.23 33.30 15.71
N LEU A 142 -32.80 32.13 15.44
CA LEU A 142 -34.05 32.03 14.70
C LEU A 142 -35.17 32.80 15.43
N GLY A 143 -35.90 33.63 14.67
CA GLY A 143 -36.94 34.50 15.18
C GLY A 143 -38.10 34.62 14.20
N ALA A 144 -39.09 35.46 14.53
CA ALA A 144 -40.25 35.68 13.67
C ALA A 144 -39.88 36.22 12.26
N GLU A 145 -38.76 36.94 12.16
CA GLU A 145 -38.27 37.53 10.91
C GLU A 145 -37.35 36.59 10.10
N ASN A 146 -36.66 35.64 10.76
CA ASN A 146 -35.79 34.63 10.14
C ASN A 146 -36.20 33.22 10.63
N PRO A 147 -37.23 32.60 10.02
CA PRO A 147 -37.77 31.33 10.50
C PRO A 147 -36.94 30.12 10.10
N THR A 148 -35.97 30.27 9.19
CA THR A 148 -35.19 29.18 8.61
C THR A 148 -33.70 29.39 8.80
N MET A 149 -32.98 28.30 9.05
CA MET A 149 -31.52 28.30 9.12
C MET A 149 -30.90 28.76 7.80
N PHE A 150 -29.86 29.58 7.90
CA PHE A 150 -29.04 29.96 6.75
C PHE A 150 -27.92 28.94 6.57
N PHE A 151 -27.63 28.58 5.32
CA PHE A 151 -26.45 27.78 4.96
C PHE A 151 -25.69 28.48 3.84
N ALA A 152 -24.44 28.85 4.10
CA ALA A 152 -23.55 29.38 3.06
C ALA A 152 -23.41 28.35 1.92
N GLU A 153 -23.44 28.84 0.67
CA GLU A 153 -23.49 28.00 -0.55
C GLU A 153 -22.40 26.92 -0.56
N LYS A 154 -21.18 27.29 -0.18
CA LYS A 154 -20.05 26.38 -0.09
C LYS A 154 -20.25 25.46 1.11
N PHE A 155 -20.39 24.15 0.86
CA PHE A 155 -20.72 23.13 1.86
C PHE A 155 -22.16 23.22 2.44
N ALA A 156 -23.08 23.93 1.78
CA ALA A 156 -24.48 24.01 2.21
C ALA A 156 -25.12 22.61 2.37
N ASP A 157 -24.85 21.73 1.41
CA ASP A 157 -25.35 20.35 1.37
C ASP A 157 -24.87 19.53 2.57
N ILE A 158 -23.63 19.75 3.02
CA ILE A 158 -23.09 19.08 4.22
C ILE A 158 -23.73 19.67 5.47
N ARG A 159 -23.78 21.01 5.60
CA ARG A 159 -24.36 21.68 6.77
C ARG A 159 -25.80 21.24 7.04
N GLN A 160 -26.60 21.06 6.00
CA GLN A 160 -27.98 20.56 6.11
C GLN A 160 -28.12 19.20 6.79
N THR A 161 -27.06 18.39 6.82
CA THR A 161 -27.08 17.02 7.38
C THR A 161 -26.60 16.93 8.83
N LEU A 162 -26.06 18.01 9.39
CA LEU A 162 -25.45 18.01 10.72
C LEU A 162 -26.48 18.00 11.87
N ASP A 163 -26.10 17.47 13.03
CA ASP A 163 -26.98 17.42 14.20
C ASP A 163 -27.06 18.77 14.94
N TYR A 164 -28.04 19.60 14.58
CA TYR A 164 -28.32 20.88 15.23
C TYR A 164 -28.92 20.78 16.65
N ARG A 165 -29.08 19.57 17.23
CA ARG A 165 -29.28 19.42 18.68
C ARG A 165 -27.96 19.52 19.43
N TYR A 166 -26.85 19.18 18.77
CA TYR A 166 -25.50 19.28 19.28
C TYR A 166 -24.72 20.48 18.73
N HIS A 167 -25.07 21.00 17.55
CA HIS A 167 -24.48 22.19 16.92
C HIS A 167 -25.44 23.39 16.95
N VAL A 168 -24.96 24.58 16.54
CA VAL A 168 -25.80 25.78 16.35
C VAL A 168 -25.74 26.21 14.88
N ASN A 169 -26.73 26.97 14.41
CA ASN A 169 -26.63 27.63 13.11
C ASN A 169 -25.81 28.91 13.29
N TYR A 170 -24.66 29.02 12.63
CA TYR A 170 -23.79 30.19 12.73
C TYR A 170 -24.27 31.31 11.81
N THR A 171 -23.96 32.56 12.15
CA THR A 171 -24.23 33.73 11.29
C THR A 171 -23.63 33.55 9.88
N ALA A 172 -24.22 34.20 8.88
CA ALA A 172 -23.77 34.06 7.49
C ALA A 172 -22.28 34.41 7.30
N GLN A 173 -21.83 35.50 7.92
CA GLN A 173 -20.43 35.93 7.88
C GLN A 173 -19.49 34.89 8.51
N ARG A 174 -19.91 34.27 9.63
CA ARG A 174 -19.09 33.25 10.29
C ARG A 174 -19.01 31.97 9.45
N GLN A 175 -20.09 31.57 8.79
CA GLN A 175 -20.06 30.41 7.88
C GLN A 175 -19.13 30.63 6.69
N GLN A 176 -19.10 31.85 6.10
CA GLN A 176 -18.16 32.19 5.02
C GLN A 176 -16.70 32.09 5.48
N TRP A 177 -16.38 32.57 6.69
CA TRP A 177 -15.06 32.38 7.27
C TRP A 177 -14.72 30.90 7.50
N GLN A 178 -15.67 30.12 8.05
CA GLN A 178 -15.50 28.68 8.22
C GLN A 178 -15.21 27.99 6.88
N ASP A 179 -15.88 28.38 5.79
CA ASP A 179 -15.65 27.80 4.46
C ASP A 179 -14.21 28.01 3.97
N VAL A 180 -13.65 29.19 4.22
CA VAL A 180 -12.25 29.50 3.90
C VAL A 180 -11.32 28.64 4.76
N ALA A 181 -11.55 28.58 6.08
CA ALA A 181 -10.72 27.79 6.99
C ALA A 181 -10.78 26.28 6.69
N ILE A 182 -11.96 25.73 6.38
CA ILE A 182 -12.14 24.32 5.98
C ILE A 182 -11.47 24.06 4.63
N SER A 183 -11.60 24.99 3.67
CA SER A 183 -10.94 24.86 2.35
C SER A 183 -9.41 24.80 2.46
N LYS A 184 -8.83 25.38 3.52
CA LYS A 184 -7.40 25.27 3.80
C LYS A 184 -6.95 23.85 4.14
N VAL A 185 -7.88 22.98 4.54
CA VAL A 185 -7.60 21.62 5.01
C VAL A 185 -7.96 20.55 3.97
N VAL A 186 -9.14 20.64 3.34
CA VAL A 186 -9.82 19.49 2.72
C VAL A 186 -9.35 19.06 1.32
N VAL A 187 -8.36 19.68 0.68
CA VAL A 187 -7.98 19.35 -0.73
C VAL A 187 -6.49 19.02 -0.87
N ARG A 188 -5.97 18.08 -0.10
CA ARG A 188 -4.53 17.78 -0.14
C ARG A 188 -4.08 16.86 -1.28
N THR A 189 -4.92 15.93 -1.71
CA THR A 189 -4.49 14.75 -2.48
C THR A 189 -5.33 14.39 -3.69
N GLU A 190 -4.80 13.49 -4.52
CA GLU A 190 -5.54 12.87 -5.62
C GLU A 190 -6.61 11.89 -5.12
N LYS A 191 -7.61 11.70 -5.98
CA LYS A 191 -8.69 10.73 -5.78
C LYS A 191 -8.09 9.32 -5.68
N GLN A 192 -8.44 8.58 -4.63
CA GLN A 192 -8.07 7.19 -4.46
C GLN A 192 -9.26 6.27 -4.79
N GLU A 193 -8.98 5.06 -5.28
CA GLU A 193 -10.04 4.06 -5.53
C GLU A 193 -10.58 3.46 -4.22
N GLN A 194 -9.66 3.12 -3.30
CA GLN A 194 -9.98 2.58 -1.98
C GLN A 194 -9.27 3.40 -0.89
N PRO A 195 -9.71 4.65 -0.65
CA PRO A 195 -9.11 5.53 0.34
C PRO A 195 -9.27 5.01 1.77
N TRP A 196 -8.35 5.44 2.63
CA TRP A 196 -8.40 5.17 4.07
C TRP A 196 -8.95 6.37 4.85
N VAL A 197 -9.81 6.12 5.83
CA VAL A 197 -10.03 7.02 6.97
C VAL A 197 -9.31 6.44 8.18
N VAL A 198 -8.33 7.16 8.70
CA VAL A 198 -7.52 6.77 9.84
C VAL A 198 -7.92 7.61 11.03
N TYR A 199 -8.48 6.97 12.05
CA TYR A 199 -8.78 7.60 13.32
C TYR A 199 -7.62 7.36 14.28
N THR A 200 -7.05 8.40 14.87
CA THR A 200 -6.13 8.22 16.00
C THR A 200 -6.92 8.09 17.29
N CYS A 201 -6.46 7.19 18.15
CA CYS A 201 -7.06 6.90 19.45
C CYS A 201 -5.96 6.92 20.50
N GLY A 202 -6.31 7.32 21.72
CA GLY A 202 -5.37 7.30 22.84
C GLY A 202 -5.45 8.57 23.68
N PRO A 203 -4.90 8.53 24.90
CA PRO A 203 -5.13 9.58 25.85
C PRO A 203 -4.52 10.92 25.42
N MET A 204 -5.06 12.01 25.97
CA MET A 204 -4.39 13.31 25.84
C MET A 204 -2.98 13.20 26.43
N GLY A 205 -1.96 13.71 25.74
CA GLY A 205 -0.56 13.56 26.18
C GLY A 205 0.14 12.25 25.76
N ALA A 206 -0.57 11.31 25.11
CA ALA A 206 0.07 10.09 24.56
C ALA A 206 1.07 10.38 23.43
N GLY A 207 0.95 11.52 22.75
CA GLY A 207 1.83 11.93 21.65
C GLY A 207 1.41 11.37 20.28
N LYS A 208 0.10 11.39 19.98
CA LYS A 208 -0.47 10.96 18.69
C LYS A 208 0.18 11.64 17.49
N GLY A 209 0.12 12.98 17.43
CA GLY A 209 0.76 13.75 16.35
C GLY A 209 2.26 13.50 16.23
N TYR A 210 2.98 13.36 17.36
CA TYR A 210 4.39 12.98 17.34
C TYR A 210 4.61 11.59 16.72
N ALA A 211 3.79 10.60 17.09
CA ALA A 211 3.93 9.25 16.56
C ALA A 211 3.68 9.20 15.04
N LEU A 212 2.65 9.89 14.56
CA LEU A 212 2.33 9.92 13.12
C LEU A 212 3.34 10.76 12.32
N SER A 213 3.84 11.89 12.86
CA SER A 213 4.96 12.62 12.23
C SER A 213 6.21 11.75 12.17
N TRP A 214 6.55 11.00 13.23
CA TRP A 214 7.66 10.06 13.19
C TRP A 214 7.45 8.98 12.11
N MET A 215 6.24 8.41 12.00
CA MET A 215 5.91 7.44 10.95
C MET A 215 6.05 8.04 9.55
N SER A 216 5.64 9.29 9.35
CA SER A 216 5.81 10.04 8.11
C SER A 216 7.28 10.23 7.74
N LYS A 217 8.12 10.67 8.69
CA LYS A 217 9.56 10.85 8.47
C LYS A 217 10.25 9.57 8.02
N HIS A 218 9.76 8.42 8.45
CA HIS A 218 10.31 7.10 8.11
C HIS A 218 9.58 6.40 6.95
N GLY A 219 8.65 7.09 6.26
CA GLY A 219 7.98 6.58 5.07
C GLY A 219 6.85 5.58 5.33
N TYR A 220 6.38 5.44 6.57
CA TYR A 220 5.30 4.52 6.94
C TYR A 220 3.89 5.13 6.82
N PHE A 221 3.78 6.47 6.93
CA PHE A 221 2.50 7.18 6.90
C PHE A 221 2.67 8.58 6.28
N PRO A 222 2.58 8.71 4.95
CA PRO A 222 2.94 9.94 4.23
C PRO A 222 1.92 11.06 4.49
N LEU A 223 2.20 11.94 5.45
CA LEU A 223 1.28 13.02 5.85
C LEU A 223 0.99 14.04 4.74
N GLU A 224 1.90 14.19 3.78
CA GLU A 224 1.70 15.02 2.58
C GLU A 224 0.64 14.44 1.62
N ASP A 225 0.39 13.12 1.71
CA ASP A 225 -0.58 12.40 0.87
C ASP A 225 -1.83 11.99 1.69
N ILE A 226 -2.15 12.74 2.76
CA ILE A 226 -3.33 12.54 3.61
C ILE A 226 -3.95 13.89 4.02
N VAL A 227 -5.28 13.99 3.97
CA VAL A 227 -6.02 15.12 4.53
C VAL A 227 -6.06 14.98 6.06
N HIS A 228 -5.34 15.85 6.77
CA HIS A 228 -5.34 15.85 8.23
C HIS A 228 -6.46 16.74 8.78
N ILE A 229 -7.42 16.13 9.45
CA ILE A 229 -8.54 16.79 10.11
C ILE A 229 -8.22 16.88 11.61
N ASP A 230 -7.75 18.04 12.05
CA ASP A 230 -7.42 18.32 13.46
C ASP A 230 -8.32 19.44 14.03
N PRO A 231 -9.18 19.16 15.02
CA PRO A 231 -9.96 20.20 15.67
C PRO A 231 -9.08 21.21 16.41
N ASP A 232 -7.90 20.83 16.91
CA ASP A 232 -6.98 21.76 17.55
C ASP A 232 -6.35 22.75 16.57
N TYR A 233 -6.18 22.38 15.29
CA TYR A 233 -5.82 23.33 14.23
C TYR A 233 -6.94 24.34 14.01
N PHE A 234 -8.20 23.89 13.86
CA PHE A 234 -9.33 24.80 13.64
C PHE A 234 -9.49 25.82 14.77
N LYS A 235 -9.26 25.42 16.03
CA LYS A 235 -9.25 26.36 17.16
C LYS A 235 -8.17 27.44 17.01
N GLN A 236 -6.95 27.06 16.63
CA GLN A 236 -5.81 27.98 16.54
C GLN A 236 -5.95 29.02 15.42
N VAL A 237 -6.72 28.71 14.38
CA VAL A 237 -6.99 29.64 13.28
C VAL A 237 -8.23 30.52 13.53
N MET A 238 -8.97 30.30 14.62
CA MET A 238 -10.09 31.17 14.99
C MET A 238 -9.56 32.56 15.36
N PRO A 239 -10.13 33.64 14.79
CA PRO A 239 -9.73 35.02 15.07
C PRO A 239 -9.72 35.37 16.57
N GLU A 240 -10.59 34.73 17.35
CA GLU A 240 -10.77 35.00 18.78
C GLU A 240 -9.79 34.22 19.68
N TRP A 241 -9.02 33.28 19.11
CA TRP A 241 -8.17 32.35 19.86
C TRP A 241 -7.18 33.06 20.79
N GLU A 242 -6.42 34.02 20.25
CA GLU A 242 -5.41 34.78 21.02
C GLU A 242 -6.08 35.53 22.18
N GLY A 243 -7.24 36.14 21.93
CA GLY A 243 -7.98 36.85 22.97
C GLY A 243 -8.45 35.96 24.12
N TYR A 244 -8.84 34.71 23.86
CA TYR A 244 -9.16 33.75 24.92
C TYR A 244 -7.92 33.29 25.71
N VAL A 245 -6.79 33.09 25.03
CA VAL A 245 -5.53 32.67 25.65
C VAL A 245 -4.99 33.75 26.59
N GLU A 246 -4.93 35.01 26.13
CA GLU A 246 -4.44 36.16 26.92
C GLU A 246 -5.23 36.38 28.20
N ARG A 247 -6.54 36.13 28.18
CA ARG A 247 -7.45 36.30 29.33
C ARG A 247 -7.33 35.16 30.36
N GLY A 248 -6.31 34.30 30.23
CA GLY A 248 -5.99 33.27 31.21
C GLY A 248 -7.04 32.17 31.31
N SER A 249 -7.87 32.02 30.28
CA SER A 249 -8.88 30.99 30.22
C SER A 249 -8.18 29.64 30.12
N LYS A 250 -8.06 28.91 31.24
CA LYS A 250 -7.79 27.46 31.25
C LYS A 250 -8.80 26.66 30.39
N VAL A 251 -9.82 27.35 29.89
CA VAL A 251 -11.00 26.96 29.15
C VAL A 251 -10.97 27.45 27.69
N ALA A 252 -9.89 28.10 27.18
CA ALA A 252 -9.84 28.59 25.79
C ALA A 252 -10.12 27.49 24.76
N GLY A 253 -9.58 26.28 25.00
CA GLY A 253 -9.89 25.11 24.18
C GLY A 253 -11.36 24.71 24.20
N ASP A 254 -12.05 24.91 25.33
CA ASP A 254 -13.47 24.59 25.53
C ASP A 254 -14.37 25.65 24.88
N MET A 255 -13.99 26.94 24.95
CA MET A 255 -14.71 28.06 24.33
C MET A 255 -14.79 27.93 22.80
N CYS A 256 -13.80 27.29 22.19
CA CYS A 256 -13.73 27.03 20.75
C CYS A 256 -14.11 25.59 20.38
N HIS A 257 -14.45 24.73 21.35
CA HIS A 257 -14.53 23.28 21.12
C HIS A 257 -15.66 22.89 20.16
N ARG A 258 -16.89 23.36 20.41
CA ARG A 258 -18.05 22.97 19.59
C ARG A 258 -17.90 23.43 18.14
N GLU A 259 -17.47 24.67 17.90
CA GLU A 259 -17.23 25.17 16.55
C GLU A 259 -16.11 24.39 15.84
N SER A 260 -15.03 24.05 16.54
CA SER A 260 -13.97 23.23 15.93
C SER A 260 -14.47 21.83 15.54
N GLY A 261 -15.38 21.24 16.32
CA GLY A 261 -16.04 19.97 16.01
C GLY A 261 -16.95 20.08 14.79
N PHE A 262 -17.75 21.16 14.72
CA PHE A 262 -18.58 21.49 13.56
C PHE A 262 -17.76 21.58 12.27
N MET A 263 -16.65 22.31 12.31
CA MET A 263 -15.73 22.44 11.17
C MET A 263 -15.06 21.10 10.82
N GLN A 264 -14.68 20.30 11.82
CA GLN A 264 -14.14 18.96 11.61
C GLN A 264 -15.11 18.03 10.89
N GLU A 265 -16.39 18.01 11.26
CA GLU A 265 -17.40 17.17 10.62
C GLU A 265 -17.58 17.55 9.13
N ILE A 266 -17.67 18.85 8.84
CA ILE A 266 -17.75 19.34 7.45
C ILE A 266 -16.48 18.97 6.68
N ALA A 267 -15.32 19.17 7.29
CA ALA A 267 -14.05 18.93 6.65
C ALA A 267 -13.83 17.45 6.32
N GLN A 268 -14.18 16.56 7.26
CA GLN A 268 -14.14 15.11 7.06
C GLN A 268 -15.07 14.71 5.91
N GLU A 269 -16.34 15.10 5.95
CA GLU A 269 -17.33 14.75 4.93
C GLU A 269 -16.89 15.22 3.54
N GLN A 270 -16.37 16.45 3.44
CA GLN A 270 -15.92 16.98 2.16
C GLN A 270 -14.68 16.27 1.60
N ALA A 271 -13.73 15.89 2.46
CA ALA A 271 -12.58 15.09 2.04
C ALA A 271 -13.02 13.69 1.57
N MET A 272 -14.04 13.13 2.20
CA MET A 272 -14.59 11.83 1.86
C MET A 272 -15.36 11.81 0.54
N LYS A 273 -16.20 12.84 0.27
CA LYS A 273 -16.85 13.04 -1.05
C LYS A 273 -15.87 13.08 -2.22
N ARG A 274 -14.61 13.45 -1.95
CA ARG A 274 -13.52 13.52 -2.94
C ARG A 274 -12.68 12.25 -3.05
N ASN A 275 -13.02 11.19 -2.31
CA ASN A 275 -12.27 9.93 -2.21
C ASN A 275 -10.78 10.13 -1.83
N GLN A 276 -10.50 11.01 -0.88
CA GLN A 276 -9.14 11.25 -0.38
C GLN A 276 -8.84 10.38 0.83
N ASN A 277 -7.56 10.05 1.05
CA ASN A 277 -7.14 9.52 2.35
C ASN A 277 -7.33 10.60 3.42
N VAL A 278 -7.92 10.23 4.54
CA VAL A 278 -8.25 11.14 5.65
C VAL A 278 -7.62 10.62 6.93
N TRP A 279 -6.97 11.50 7.68
CA TRP A 279 -6.60 11.25 9.08
C TRP A 279 -7.45 12.17 9.94
N VAL A 280 -8.26 11.59 10.83
CA VAL A 280 -9.09 12.31 11.80
C VAL A 280 -8.42 12.23 13.17
N ASP A 281 -7.90 13.34 13.67
CA ASP A 281 -7.28 13.37 15.00
C ASP A 281 -8.34 13.46 16.10
N GLY A 282 -8.20 12.60 17.11
CA GLY A 282 -9.20 12.44 18.14
C GLY A 282 -8.72 11.58 19.29
N SER A 283 -9.57 11.52 20.31
CA SER A 283 -9.36 10.63 21.45
C SER A 283 -10.14 9.32 21.34
N LEU A 284 -11.18 9.29 20.50
CA LEU A 284 -12.09 8.16 20.30
C LEU A 284 -12.73 7.63 21.60
N ARG A 285 -12.96 8.51 22.60
CA ARG A 285 -13.42 8.12 23.95
C ARG A 285 -14.90 7.72 24.04
N ASP A 286 -15.74 8.17 23.12
CA ASP A 286 -17.15 7.80 23.08
C ASP A 286 -17.37 6.69 22.03
N GLY A 287 -17.01 5.46 22.39
CA GLY A 287 -17.18 4.31 21.50
C GLY A 287 -18.62 4.10 21.03
N LYS A 288 -19.65 4.52 21.79
CA LYS A 288 -21.04 4.37 21.38
C LYS A 288 -21.40 5.38 20.29
N TRP A 289 -21.01 6.63 20.45
CA TRP A 289 -21.20 7.65 19.43
C TRP A 289 -20.42 7.30 18.15
N PHE A 290 -19.12 6.99 18.28
CA PHE A 290 -18.30 6.59 17.11
C PHE A 290 -18.80 5.31 16.45
N SER A 291 -19.47 4.39 17.16
CA SER A 291 -20.08 3.22 16.54
C SER A 291 -21.20 3.57 15.56
N LYS A 292 -21.90 4.69 15.78
CA LYS A 292 -22.91 5.21 14.85
C LYS A 292 -22.23 5.88 13.67
N VAL A 293 -21.25 6.74 13.95
CA VAL A 293 -20.42 7.41 12.93
C VAL A 293 -19.81 6.39 11.96
N PHE A 294 -19.24 5.29 12.47
CA PHE A 294 -18.62 4.27 11.60
C PHE A 294 -19.66 3.51 10.77
N LYS A 295 -20.87 3.30 11.29
CA LYS A 295 -21.95 2.66 10.51
C LYS A 295 -22.43 3.58 9.39
N GLU A 296 -22.72 4.84 9.72
CA GLU A 296 -23.14 5.87 8.75
C GLU A 296 -22.06 6.08 7.69
N LEU A 297 -20.78 6.12 8.10
CA LEU A 297 -19.64 6.19 7.19
C LEU A 297 -19.62 5.02 6.22
N ARG A 298 -19.82 3.77 6.68
CA ARG A 298 -19.82 2.59 5.81
C ARG A 298 -21.00 2.54 4.87
N GLU A 299 -22.16 3.02 5.31
CA GLU A 299 -23.37 3.10 4.49
C GLU A 299 -23.21 4.16 3.38
N ALA A 300 -22.67 5.33 3.71
CA ALA A 300 -22.44 6.41 2.76
C ALA A 300 -21.23 6.17 1.83
N TYR A 301 -20.19 5.51 2.35
CA TYR A 301 -18.89 5.35 1.69
C TYR A 301 -18.39 3.89 1.76
N PRO A 302 -19.05 2.94 1.09
CA PRO A 302 -18.72 1.51 1.21
C PRO A 302 -17.33 1.13 0.68
N HIS A 303 -16.71 1.96 -0.18
CA HIS A 303 -15.36 1.75 -0.72
C HIS A 303 -14.23 2.24 0.21
N TYR A 304 -14.56 3.01 1.24
CA TYR A 304 -13.58 3.49 2.20
C TYR A 304 -13.15 2.39 3.16
N LYS A 305 -11.85 2.33 3.41
CA LYS A 305 -11.27 1.51 4.49
C LYS A 305 -11.15 2.34 5.76
N VAL A 306 -11.46 1.77 6.91
CA VAL A 306 -11.41 2.44 8.20
C VAL A 306 -10.28 1.84 9.04
N ALA A 307 -9.40 2.69 9.59
CA ALA A 307 -8.33 2.28 10.47
C ALA A 307 -8.39 3.02 11.80
N ILE A 308 -7.92 2.37 12.88
CA ILE A 308 -7.68 2.99 14.18
C ILE A 308 -6.20 2.87 14.54
N PHE A 309 -5.53 3.99 14.76
CA PHE A 309 -4.17 4.02 15.29
C PHE A 309 -4.21 4.38 16.78
N VAL A 310 -4.07 3.38 17.63
CA VAL A 310 -4.04 3.52 19.08
C VAL A 310 -2.63 3.89 19.51
N VAL A 311 -2.44 5.10 20.03
CA VAL A 311 -1.15 5.56 20.56
C VAL A 311 -1.21 5.56 22.08
N GLU A 312 -0.33 4.77 22.69
CA GLU A 312 -0.31 4.50 24.12
C GLU A 312 1.00 5.02 24.74
N ALA A 313 0.93 5.45 25.99
CA ALA A 313 2.09 5.75 26.83
C ALA A 313 1.71 5.55 28.30
N PRO A 314 2.64 5.14 29.16
CA PRO A 314 2.42 5.05 30.61
C PRO A 314 1.87 6.36 31.18
N GLU A 315 0.94 6.27 32.14
CA GLU A 315 0.28 7.42 32.74
C GLU A 315 1.26 8.49 33.25
N HIS A 316 2.33 8.07 33.93
CA HIS A 316 3.34 9.01 34.43
C HIS A 316 4.07 9.79 33.32
N ILE A 317 4.22 9.21 32.12
CA ILE A 317 4.77 9.90 30.94
C ILE A 317 3.74 10.86 30.36
N VAL A 318 2.49 10.42 30.25
CA VAL A 318 1.37 11.24 29.79
C VAL A 318 1.24 12.51 30.62
N ARG A 319 1.24 12.37 31.96
CA ARG A 319 1.16 13.50 32.90
C ARG A 319 2.32 14.48 32.73
N LYS A 320 3.55 13.99 32.69
CA LYS A 320 4.75 14.81 32.43
C LYS A 320 4.65 15.58 31.12
N ARG A 321 4.11 14.97 30.05
CA ARG A 321 3.92 15.63 28.74
C ARG A 321 2.83 16.69 28.79
N ILE A 322 1.75 16.46 29.52
CA ILE A 322 0.69 17.45 29.73
C ILE A 322 1.23 18.65 30.49
N GLU A 323 1.98 18.44 31.57
CA GLU A 323 2.62 19.50 32.35
C GLU A 323 3.60 20.31 31.49
N LYS A 324 4.45 19.61 30.72
CA LYS A 324 5.37 20.26 29.78
C LYS A 324 4.61 21.11 28.75
N ARG A 325 3.57 20.57 28.09
CA ARG A 325 2.74 21.31 27.13
C ARG A 325 2.07 22.52 27.77
N ALA A 326 1.57 22.38 29.00
CA ALA A 326 0.96 23.47 29.74
C ALA A 326 1.96 24.60 30.02
N SER A 327 3.21 24.25 30.35
CA SER A 327 4.27 25.23 30.56
C SER A 327 4.72 25.94 29.28
N GLU A 328 4.77 25.23 28.14
CA GLU A 328 5.24 25.76 26.86
C GLU A 328 4.16 26.55 26.11
N THR A 329 2.90 26.16 26.23
CA THR A 329 1.80 26.69 25.40
C THR A 329 0.69 27.36 26.20
N GLY A 330 0.77 27.36 27.53
CA GLY A 330 -0.31 27.81 28.41
C GLY A 330 -1.52 26.87 28.48
N ARG A 331 -1.54 25.79 27.67
CA ARG A 331 -2.68 24.87 27.59
C ARG A 331 -2.60 23.77 28.66
N SER A 332 -3.30 23.98 29.78
CA SER A 332 -3.53 22.94 30.79
C SER A 332 -4.69 22.01 30.40
N VAL A 333 -4.64 20.75 30.87
CA VAL A 333 -5.74 19.80 30.77
C VAL A 333 -6.24 19.49 32.17
N PRO A 334 -7.52 19.74 32.50
CA PRO A 334 -8.13 19.33 33.76
C PRO A 334 -7.88 17.86 34.12
N GLU A 335 -7.49 17.62 35.36
CA GLU A 335 -7.12 16.29 35.88
C GLU A 335 -8.21 15.24 35.65
N ALA A 336 -9.46 15.59 35.90
CA ALA A 336 -10.60 14.70 35.68
C ALA A 336 -10.67 14.20 34.22
N MET A 337 -10.39 15.06 33.24
CA MET A 337 -10.36 14.68 31.83
C MET A 337 -9.17 13.78 31.49
N VAL A 338 -8.04 13.90 32.19
CA VAL A 338 -6.89 13.00 32.00
C VAL A 338 -7.23 11.60 32.48
N VAL A 339 -7.81 11.47 33.67
CA VAL A 339 -8.23 10.19 34.25
C VAL A 339 -9.28 9.52 33.38
N GLU A 340 -10.33 10.26 32.98
CA GLU A 340 -11.36 9.77 32.09
C GLU A 340 -10.77 9.32 30.74
N SER A 341 -9.79 10.07 30.22
CA SER A 341 -9.09 9.70 28.98
C SER A 341 -8.35 8.39 29.05
N LEU A 342 -7.77 8.07 30.20
CA LEU A 342 -6.99 6.85 30.39
C LEU A 342 -7.91 5.63 30.53
N GLN A 343 -9.08 5.81 31.14
CA GLN A 343 -10.04 4.74 31.40
C GLN A 343 -10.93 4.42 30.18
N SER A 344 -11.37 5.43 29.44
CA SER A 344 -12.38 5.30 28.36
C SER A 344 -11.87 4.65 27.07
N VAL A 345 -10.55 4.64 26.83
CA VAL A 345 -9.96 4.11 25.58
C VAL A 345 -10.21 2.61 25.44
N ALA A 346 -10.05 1.83 26.52
CA ALA A 346 -10.20 0.38 26.46
C ALA A 346 -11.63 -0.04 26.08
N GLU A 347 -12.63 0.59 26.70
CA GLU A 347 -14.04 0.32 26.41
C GLU A 347 -14.43 0.77 25.00
N SER A 348 -13.91 1.91 24.55
CA SER A 348 -14.18 2.39 23.20
C SER A 348 -13.59 1.46 22.14
N LEU A 349 -12.34 1.00 22.33
CA LEU A 349 -11.73 0.03 21.42
C LEU A 349 -12.51 -1.28 21.39
N ARG A 350 -13.01 -1.77 22.53
CA ARG A 350 -13.85 -2.98 22.58
C ARG A 350 -15.08 -2.88 21.68
N ILE A 351 -15.69 -1.69 21.60
CA ILE A 351 -16.87 -1.42 20.77
C ILE A 351 -16.49 -1.20 19.30
N LEU A 352 -15.42 -0.47 19.04
CA LEU A 352 -15.08 0.04 17.71
C LEU A 352 -14.21 -0.92 16.88
N THR A 353 -13.36 -1.73 17.51
CA THR A 353 -12.48 -2.67 16.81
C THR A 353 -13.25 -3.57 15.81
N PRO A 354 -14.41 -4.17 16.14
CA PRO A 354 -15.16 -4.99 15.18
C PRO A 354 -15.75 -4.24 13.98
N LEU A 355 -15.70 -2.91 13.94
CA LEU A 355 -16.34 -2.06 12.92
C LEU A 355 -15.35 -1.48 11.90
N VAL A 356 -14.05 -1.70 12.10
CA VAL A 356 -12.98 -1.14 11.26
C VAL A 356 -12.22 -2.24 10.51
N ASP A 357 -11.39 -1.87 9.53
CA ASP A 357 -10.60 -2.83 8.75
C ASP A 357 -9.21 -3.06 9.32
N PHE A 358 -8.69 -2.10 10.08
CA PHE A 358 -7.33 -2.15 10.60
C PHE A 358 -7.21 -1.46 11.96
N VAL A 359 -6.47 -2.07 12.88
CA VAL A 359 -6.10 -1.44 14.16
C VAL A 359 -4.61 -1.61 14.36
N ALA A 360 -3.88 -0.51 14.58
CA ALA A 360 -2.49 -0.54 15.02
C ALA A 360 -2.38 -0.04 16.46
N ARG A 361 -1.59 -0.74 17.29
CA ARG A 361 -1.23 -0.31 18.65
C ARG A 361 0.21 0.12 18.67
N ILE A 362 0.43 1.40 18.96
CA ILE A 362 1.71 2.08 18.90
C ILE A 362 2.08 2.51 20.31
N ASP A 363 3.19 1.99 20.82
CA ASP A 363 3.75 2.40 22.10
C ASP A 363 4.70 3.58 21.89
N ASN A 364 4.39 4.68 22.55
CA ASN A 364 5.16 5.92 22.54
C ASN A 364 5.76 6.24 23.92
N SER A 365 6.13 5.22 24.70
CA SER A 365 6.85 5.38 25.97
C SER A 365 8.36 5.62 25.80
N GLY A 366 8.93 5.14 24.69
CA GLY A 366 10.37 5.17 24.43
C GLY A 366 10.87 6.49 23.81
N THR A 367 12.09 6.44 23.27
CA THR A 367 12.68 7.53 22.48
C THR A 367 12.08 7.67 21.09
N GLN A 368 11.47 6.60 20.59
CA GLN A 368 10.74 6.55 19.34
C GLN A 368 9.48 5.69 19.48
N PRO A 369 8.43 5.94 18.69
CA PRO A 369 7.25 5.10 18.64
C PRO A 369 7.60 3.69 18.14
N THR A 370 6.95 2.68 18.72
CA THR A 370 7.12 1.27 18.32
C THR A 370 5.77 0.60 18.12
N LEU A 371 5.63 -0.18 17.05
CA LEU A 371 4.42 -0.98 16.83
C LEU A 371 4.43 -2.16 17.81
N ARG A 372 3.44 -2.21 18.70
CA ARG A 372 3.27 -3.32 19.67
C ARG A 372 2.51 -4.48 19.06
N ALA A 373 1.43 -4.17 18.35
CA ALA A 373 0.57 -5.13 17.69
C ALA A 373 -0.23 -4.43 16.60
N PHE A 374 -0.72 -5.20 15.64
CA PHE A 374 -1.76 -4.74 14.73
C PHE A 374 -2.79 -5.85 14.50
N GLN A 375 -3.97 -5.47 14.04
CA GLN A 375 -5.06 -6.38 13.69
C GLN A 375 -5.61 -5.94 12.33
N LYS A 376 -5.65 -6.86 11.38
CA LYS A 376 -6.47 -6.73 10.18
C LYS A 376 -7.81 -7.38 10.48
N ILE A 377 -8.88 -6.66 10.20
CA ILE A 377 -10.23 -7.04 10.63
C ILE A 377 -11.05 -7.12 9.36
N ASN A 378 -11.41 -8.34 8.99
CA ASN A 378 -12.22 -8.54 7.81
C ASN A 378 -13.71 -8.47 8.19
N VAL A 379 -14.32 -7.31 7.94
CA VAL A 379 -15.76 -7.10 8.17
C VAL A 379 -16.63 -7.50 6.98
N THR A 380 -16.04 -7.96 5.87
CA THR A 380 -16.77 -8.29 4.62
C THR A 380 -17.46 -9.64 4.64
N GLY A 381 -17.10 -10.53 5.57
CA GLY A 381 -17.58 -11.91 5.62
C GLY A 381 -17.06 -12.81 4.48
N ASN A 382 -16.10 -12.33 3.68
CA ASN A 382 -15.55 -13.10 2.56
C ASN A 382 -14.54 -14.16 3.04
N TRP A 383 -14.96 -15.42 3.04
CA TRP A 383 -14.15 -16.58 3.45
C TRP A 383 -12.84 -16.73 2.64
N SER A 384 -12.84 -16.29 1.38
CA SER A 384 -11.67 -16.38 0.51
C SER A 384 -10.51 -15.51 1.02
N LEU A 385 -10.82 -14.36 1.63
CA LEU A 385 -9.82 -13.47 2.22
C LEU A 385 -9.29 -14.03 3.54
N ILE A 386 -10.12 -14.67 4.36
CA ILE A 386 -9.65 -15.37 5.59
C ILE A 386 -8.65 -16.47 5.21
N LYS A 387 -8.96 -17.23 4.16
CA LYS A 387 -8.05 -18.23 3.61
C LYS A 387 -6.71 -17.59 3.21
N THR A 388 -6.73 -16.48 2.47
CA THR A 388 -5.52 -15.73 2.07
C THR A 388 -4.74 -15.15 3.24
N GLU A 389 -5.39 -14.59 4.26
CA GLU A 389 -4.72 -14.00 5.43
C GLU A 389 -4.12 -15.07 6.35
N ILE A 390 -4.81 -16.19 6.58
CA ILE A 390 -4.23 -17.35 7.26
C ILE A 390 -3.02 -17.89 6.49
N MET A 391 -3.05 -17.84 5.16
CA MET A 391 -1.92 -18.24 4.32
C MET A 391 -0.75 -17.25 4.34
N LEU A 392 -1.01 -15.96 4.59
CA LEU A 392 0.02 -14.93 4.75
C LEU A 392 0.64 -14.91 6.17
N LEU A 393 -0.07 -15.43 7.17
CA LEU A 393 0.39 -15.59 8.56
C LEU A 393 1.26 -16.83 8.78
N ASP A 394 1.33 -17.74 7.80
CA ASP A 394 2.25 -18.87 7.82
C ASP A 394 3.65 -18.35 7.44
N ASP A 395 4.23 -17.67 8.42
CA ASP A 395 5.49 -16.96 8.33
C ASP A 395 6.58 -17.90 7.81
N SER A 396 7.21 -17.48 6.72
CA SER A 396 8.43 -18.02 6.11
C SER A 396 9.67 -18.04 7.04
N SER A 397 9.48 -17.90 8.36
CA SER A 397 10.54 -17.79 9.36
C SER A 397 11.13 -19.12 9.83
N GLU A 398 10.55 -20.26 9.42
CA GLU A 398 10.95 -21.56 9.96
C GLU A 398 11.71 -22.50 9.01
N PHE A 399 11.78 -22.26 7.69
CA PHE A 399 12.55 -23.14 6.77
C PHE A 399 13.98 -23.41 7.30
N PRO A 400 14.41 -24.68 7.43
CA PRO A 400 13.79 -25.92 6.91
C PRO A 400 12.72 -26.62 7.77
N ARG A 401 12.25 -26.04 8.88
CA ARG A 401 11.22 -26.64 9.75
C ARG A 401 9.79 -26.56 9.18
N SER A 402 9.55 -25.64 8.26
CA SER A 402 8.30 -25.56 7.49
C SER A 402 8.59 -25.00 6.09
N LEU A 403 7.70 -25.29 5.14
CA LEU A 403 7.75 -24.72 3.80
C LEU A 403 6.43 -24.02 3.54
N ALA A 404 6.50 -22.70 3.31
CA ALA A 404 5.33 -21.89 3.04
C ALA A 404 4.56 -22.41 1.81
N PRO A 405 3.23 -22.26 1.77
CA PRO A 405 2.46 -22.59 0.59
C PRO A 405 2.98 -21.86 -0.65
N ILE A 406 3.08 -22.57 -1.77
CA ILE A 406 3.56 -22.03 -3.04
C ILE A 406 2.36 -21.91 -3.98
N THR A 407 2.19 -20.77 -4.63
CA THR A 407 1.19 -20.64 -5.68
C THR A 407 1.77 -21.10 -7.01
N THR A 408 0.91 -21.61 -7.89
CA THR A 408 1.23 -21.87 -9.29
C THR A 408 0.41 -20.93 -10.16
N SER A 409 1.02 -20.27 -11.13
CA SER A 409 0.33 -19.39 -12.09
C SER A 409 0.58 -19.88 -13.51
N ARG A 410 -0.43 -19.77 -14.37
CA ARG A 410 -0.33 -20.21 -15.76
C ARG A 410 0.55 -19.23 -16.54
N VAL A 411 1.53 -19.75 -17.26
CA VAL A 411 2.52 -18.91 -17.96
C VAL A 411 1.94 -18.25 -19.20
N LEU A 412 1.25 -19.00 -20.06
CA LEU A 412 0.64 -18.54 -21.31
C LEU A 412 -0.53 -19.45 -21.73
N ASP A 413 -1.30 -19.03 -22.74
CA ASP A 413 -2.31 -19.87 -23.39
C ASP A 413 -1.67 -20.98 -24.26
N PRO A 414 -2.30 -22.17 -24.38
CA PRO A 414 -1.71 -23.37 -24.99
C PRO A 414 -1.27 -23.18 -26.45
N GLU A 415 -1.99 -22.33 -27.19
CA GLU A 415 -1.76 -22.06 -28.61
C GLU A 415 -0.38 -21.45 -28.89
N ASN A 416 0.25 -20.85 -27.87
CA ASN A 416 1.54 -20.17 -27.96
C ASN A 416 2.69 -20.89 -27.24
N LEU A 417 2.43 -22.06 -26.63
CA LEU A 417 3.41 -22.81 -25.83
C LEU A 417 4.10 -23.93 -26.59
N CYS A 418 3.56 -24.27 -27.75
CA CYS A 418 4.12 -25.24 -28.67
C CYS A 418 5.59 -24.90 -28.95
N ASP A 419 6.49 -25.84 -28.67
CA ASP A 419 7.92 -25.74 -29.00
C ASP A 419 8.73 -24.73 -28.15
N LEU A 420 8.12 -24.10 -27.14
CA LEU A 420 8.83 -23.20 -26.21
C LEU A 420 9.83 -23.95 -25.31
N LEU A 421 9.48 -25.17 -24.90
CA LEU A 421 10.36 -26.06 -24.13
C LEU A 421 10.27 -27.46 -24.73
N VAL A 422 11.39 -27.96 -25.27
CA VAL A 422 11.47 -29.19 -26.06
C VAL A 422 12.48 -30.14 -25.42
N PRO A 423 12.10 -31.38 -25.07
CA PRO A 423 13.05 -32.39 -24.61
C PRO A 423 14.13 -32.66 -25.66
N CYS A 424 15.40 -32.67 -25.26
CA CYS A 424 16.52 -32.91 -26.16
C CYS A 424 16.55 -34.36 -26.69
N GLU A 425 16.01 -35.30 -25.92
CA GLU A 425 15.92 -36.72 -26.28
C GLU A 425 14.50 -37.08 -26.75
N GLN A 426 14.39 -37.60 -27.97
CA GLN A 426 13.10 -38.03 -28.52
C GLN A 426 12.49 -39.16 -27.69
N GLY A 427 11.24 -38.98 -27.28
CA GLY A 427 10.50 -39.99 -26.51
C GLY A 427 10.79 -40.00 -25.01
N ALA A 428 11.75 -39.21 -24.50
CA ALA A 428 12.09 -39.19 -23.08
C ALA A 428 10.90 -38.83 -22.17
N VAL A 429 10.01 -37.93 -22.61
CA VAL A 429 8.79 -37.55 -21.87
C VAL A 429 7.69 -38.62 -21.88
N LYS A 430 7.89 -39.70 -22.64
CA LYS A 430 6.99 -40.87 -22.73
C LYS A 430 7.58 -42.10 -22.03
N ASP A 431 8.85 -42.07 -21.64
CA ASP A 431 9.46 -43.12 -20.83
C ASP A 431 9.14 -42.92 -19.35
N PHE A 432 7.98 -43.41 -18.92
CA PHE A 432 7.54 -43.36 -17.52
C PHE A 432 8.34 -44.28 -16.58
N GLY A 433 9.24 -45.11 -17.12
CA GLY A 433 10.17 -45.93 -16.35
C GLY A 433 11.45 -45.17 -15.95
N ARG A 434 11.78 -44.10 -16.67
CA ARG A 434 12.97 -43.27 -16.45
C ARG A 434 13.03 -42.73 -15.02
N LYS A 435 14.22 -42.77 -14.44
CA LYS A 435 14.50 -42.26 -13.08
C LYS A 435 15.40 -41.04 -13.06
N GLU A 436 16.16 -40.84 -14.13
CA GLU A 436 17.06 -39.69 -14.32
C GLU A 436 16.32 -38.47 -14.88
N PRO A 437 16.82 -37.25 -14.67
CA PRO A 437 16.30 -36.05 -15.31
C PRO A 437 16.28 -36.14 -16.85
N ILE A 438 15.47 -35.28 -17.45
CA ILE A 438 15.37 -35.10 -18.90
C ILE A 438 15.88 -33.70 -19.22
N ASP A 439 16.91 -33.60 -20.06
CA ASP A 439 17.37 -32.32 -20.58
C ASP A 439 16.36 -31.76 -21.59
N ALA A 440 16.05 -30.48 -21.47
CA ALA A 440 15.15 -29.77 -22.37
C ALA A 440 15.73 -28.42 -22.80
N GLY A 441 15.62 -28.12 -24.09
CA GLY A 441 15.94 -26.82 -24.68
C GLY A 441 14.76 -25.87 -24.59
N PHE A 442 15.00 -24.66 -24.10
CA PHE A 442 14.06 -23.55 -24.08
C PHE A 442 14.34 -22.64 -25.27
N SER A 443 13.38 -22.54 -26.20
CA SER A 443 13.56 -21.85 -27.48
C SER A 443 13.39 -20.34 -27.36
N LEU A 444 14.48 -19.60 -27.61
CA LEU A 444 14.45 -18.13 -27.65
C LEU A 444 13.77 -17.59 -28.92
N GLU A 445 13.79 -18.35 -30.01
CA GLU A 445 13.09 -17.99 -31.25
C GLU A 445 11.58 -17.99 -31.06
N VAL A 446 11.06 -19.03 -30.38
CA VAL A 446 9.64 -19.09 -30.02
C VAL A 446 9.30 -17.94 -29.07
N LEU A 447 10.15 -17.66 -28.07
CA LEU A 447 9.99 -16.56 -27.13
C LEU A 447 9.86 -15.19 -27.80
N ASP A 448 10.70 -14.89 -28.81
CA ASP A 448 10.66 -13.64 -29.56
C ASP A 448 9.35 -13.46 -30.35
N GLY A 449 8.75 -14.57 -30.78
CA GLY A 449 7.44 -14.61 -31.45
C GLY A 449 6.26 -14.30 -30.53
N LEU A 450 6.44 -14.32 -29.20
CA LEU A 450 5.37 -14.14 -28.22
C LEU A 450 5.02 -12.67 -28.00
N ARG A 451 3.73 -12.39 -27.76
CA ARG A 451 3.23 -11.08 -27.33
C ARG A 451 3.51 -10.85 -25.84
N ILE A 452 4.79 -10.66 -25.50
CA ILE A 452 5.26 -10.34 -24.16
C ILE A 452 5.64 -8.84 -24.04
N GLY A 453 5.53 -8.29 -22.83
CA GLY A 453 5.81 -6.87 -22.56
C GLY A 453 7.26 -6.48 -22.84
N VAL A 454 7.50 -5.20 -23.17
CA VAL A 454 8.82 -4.68 -23.55
C VAL A 454 9.87 -4.93 -22.46
N GLY A 455 9.54 -4.69 -21.19
CA GLY A 455 10.47 -4.96 -20.08
C GLY A 455 10.84 -6.43 -19.92
N VAL A 456 9.90 -7.35 -20.18
CA VAL A 456 10.16 -8.80 -20.15
C VAL A 456 11.14 -9.19 -21.28
N ARG A 457 10.99 -8.60 -22.47
CA ARG A 457 11.94 -8.82 -23.57
C ARG A 457 13.34 -8.29 -23.28
N GLU A 458 13.44 -7.11 -22.67
CA GLU A 458 14.73 -6.52 -22.29
C GLU A 458 15.44 -7.36 -21.23
N LEU A 459 14.71 -7.88 -20.26
CA LEU A 459 15.23 -8.85 -19.28
C LEU A 459 15.82 -10.07 -19.98
N PHE A 460 15.09 -10.67 -20.93
CA PHE A 460 15.56 -11.85 -21.64
C PHE A 460 16.76 -11.60 -22.55
N ARG A 461 16.83 -10.45 -23.22
CA ARG A 461 18.04 -10.04 -23.95
C ARG A 461 19.23 -9.87 -23.01
N GLY A 462 18.99 -9.34 -21.81
CA GLY A 462 20.01 -9.24 -20.75
C GLY A 462 20.54 -10.61 -20.32
N VAL A 463 19.65 -11.58 -20.09
CA VAL A 463 20.04 -12.97 -19.76
C VAL A 463 20.79 -13.64 -20.92
N GLN A 464 20.34 -13.44 -22.15
CA GLN A 464 20.98 -14.00 -23.36
C GLN A 464 22.41 -13.48 -23.58
N LEU A 465 22.67 -12.20 -23.33
CA LEU A 465 24.01 -11.62 -23.44
C LEU A 465 25.03 -12.28 -22.48
N CYS A 466 24.56 -12.81 -21.35
CA CYS A 466 25.41 -13.54 -20.39
C CYS A 466 25.64 -15.00 -20.80
N ALA A 467 24.64 -15.66 -21.39
CA ALA A 467 24.73 -17.00 -21.95
C ALA A 467 25.30 -16.96 -23.38
N ALA A 468 26.56 -16.55 -23.51
CA ALA A 468 27.23 -16.47 -24.80
C ALA A 468 27.49 -17.88 -25.35
N THR A 469 26.63 -18.40 -26.25
CA THR A 469 26.99 -19.25 -27.42
C THR A 469 25.83 -19.97 -28.12
N GLU A 470 24.64 -20.15 -27.52
CA GLU A 470 23.54 -20.96 -28.11
C GLU A 470 22.20 -20.20 -28.14
N ASN A 471 21.37 -20.42 -29.17
CA ASN A 471 20.01 -19.85 -29.30
C ASN A 471 18.96 -20.56 -28.41
N GLU A 472 19.39 -21.42 -27.50
CA GLU A 472 18.54 -22.21 -26.61
C GLU A 472 19.11 -22.20 -25.19
N TRP A 473 18.24 -22.13 -24.17
CA TRP A 473 18.65 -22.36 -22.79
C TRP A 473 18.37 -23.80 -22.38
N LYS A 474 19.33 -24.45 -21.72
CA LYS A 474 19.14 -25.81 -21.21
C LYS A 474 18.49 -25.77 -19.83
N MET A 475 17.41 -26.52 -19.68
CA MET A 475 16.69 -26.74 -18.42
C MET A 475 16.63 -28.24 -18.14
N ALA A 476 16.66 -28.61 -16.85
CA ALA A 476 16.46 -29.98 -16.42
C ALA A 476 14.99 -30.20 -16.02
N LEU A 477 14.37 -31.24 -16.55
CA LEU A 477 13.06 -31.72 -16.14
C LEU A 477 13.21 -32.93 -15.22
N SER A 478 12.32 -33.06 -14.23
CA SER A 478 12.15 -34.32 -13.50
C SER A 478 11.70 -35.44 -14.45
N PRO A 479 11.80 -36.71 -14.04
CA PRO A 479 11.12 -37.79 -14.74
C PRO A 479 9.64 -37.48 -14.98
N CYS A 480 9.14 -37.90 -16.14
CA CYS A 480 7.76 -37.67 -16.53
C CYS A 480 6.81 -38.61 -15.80
N VAL A 481 5.66 -38.08 -15.40
CA VAL A 481 4.59 -38.82 -14.72
C VAL A 481 3.37 -38.86 -15.62
N LYS A 482 2.82 -40.06 -15.82
CA LYS A 482 1.57 -40.22 -16.55
C LYS A 482 0.40 -39.69 -15.71
N LEU A 483 -0.40 -38.81 -16.31
CA LEU A 483 -1.64 -38.34 -15.70
C LEU A 483 -2.69 -39.44 -15.79
N THR A 484 -3.40 -39.70 -14.70
CA THR A 484 -4.55 -40.63 -14.70
C THR A 484 -5.76 -39.99 -15.39
N GLU A 485 -6.53 -40.79 -16.12
CA GLU A 485 -7.73 -40.32 -16.84
C GLU A 485 -8.88 -40.08 -15.85
N GLY A 486 -9.40 -38.85 -15.83
CA GLY A 486 -10.64 -38.48 -15.15
C GLY A 486 -10.55 -38.37 -13.62
N GLY A 487 -10.64 -37.14 -13.09
CA GLY A 487 -10.77 -36.94 -11.65
C GLY A 487 -10.85 -35.48 -11.22
N ALA A 488 -11.42 -35.23 -10.03
CA ALA A 488 -11.51 -33.92 -9.40
C ALA A 488 -10.15 -33.20 -9.24
N GLY A 489 -9.04 -33.95 -9.24
CA GLY A 489 -7.67 -33.42 -9.21
C GLY A 489 -7.24 -32.65 -10.47
N ARG A 490 -7.71 -33.05 -11.67
CA ARG A 490 -7.43 -32.29 -12.90
C ARG A 490 -8.13 -30.94 -12.91
N PHE A 491 -9.38 -30.91 -12.45
CA PHE A 491 -10.18 -29.68 -12.32
C PHE A 491 -9.62 -28.77 -11.22
N LYS A 492 -9.28 -29.33 -10.05
CA LYS A 492 -8.63 -28.62 -8.95
C LYS A 492 -7.20 -28.16 -9.26
N GLY A 493 -6.52 -28.79 -10.22
CA GLY A 493 -5.16 -28.47 -10.66
C GLY A 493 -5.07 -27.70 -11.97
N LYS A 494 -6.20 -27.27 -12.55
CA LYS A 494 -6.31 -26.54 -13.85
C LYS A 494 -5.39 -27.12 -14.92
N ILE A 495 -5.25 -28.44 -14.91
CA ILE A 495 -4.36 -29.17 -15.82
C ILE A 495 -4.98 -29.08 -17.22
N PRO A 496 -4.22 -28.75 -18.28
CA PRO A 496 -4.72 -28.73 -19.66
C PRO A 496 -5.44 -30.04 -20.01
N SER A 497 -6.58 -29.95 -20.69
CA SER A 497 -7.43 -31.12 -20.98
C SER A 497 -6.76 -32.16 -21.90
N ASP A 498 -5.88 -31.68 -22.77
CA ASP A 498 -5.06 -32.43 -23.70
C ASP A 498 -3.81 -33.05 -23.05
N ALA A 499 -3.39 -32.57 -21.88
CA ALA A 499 -2.25 -33.14 -21.16
C ALA A 499 -2.43 -34.65 -20.90
N ARG A 500 -1.35 -35.41 -21.03
CA ARG A 500 -1.26 -36.86 -20.79
C ARG A 500 -0.13 -37.20 -19.82
N SER A 501 0.89 -36.37 -19.74
CA SER A 501 1.94 -36.45 -18.73
C SER A 501 2.36 -35.07 -18.26
N PHE A 502 3.16 -35.03 -17.21
CA PHE A 502 3.79 -33.81 -16.75
C PHE A 502 5.17 -34.09 -16.16
N ALA A 503 6.02 -33.07 -16.12
CA ALA A 503 7.28 -33.05 -15.39
C ALA A 503 7.45 -31.74 -14.63
N PHE A 504 8.28 -31.74 -13.60
CA PHE A 504 8.74 -30.53 -12.95
C PHE A 504 9.97 -29.98 -13.67
N ALA A 505 9.89 -28.75 -14.18
CA ALA A 505 11.03 -28.04 -14.74
C ALA A 505 11.78 -27.30 -13.63
N HIS A 506 13.07 -27.57 -13.53
CA HIS A 506 13.96 -26.86 -12.63
C HIS A 506 14.32 -25.48 -13.21
N PRO A 507 14.55 -24.48 -12.34
CA PRO A 507 14.90 -23.12 -12.76
C PRO A 507 16.21 -23.07 -13.56
N LEU A 508 16.42 -21.98 -14.29
CA LEU A 508 17.68 -21.73 -14.97
C LEU A 508 18.84 -21.72 -13.97
N SER A 509 19.96 -22.33 -14.35
CA SER A 509 21.18 -22.34 -13.53
C SER A 509 21.66 -20.92 -13.26
N ARG A 510 22.11 -20.66 -12.02
CA ARG A 510 22.73 -19.40 -11.61
C ARG A 510 24.01 -19.09 -12.39
N GLU A 511 24.73 -20.12 -12.84
CA GLU A 511 25.97 -19.94 -13.60
C GLU A 511 25.73 -19.30 -14.97
N ASN A 512 24.50 -19.43 -15.50
CA ASN A 512 24.11 -18.92 -16.81
C ASN A 512 23.22 -17.66 -16.73
N THR A 513 23.04 -17.07 -15.54
CA THR A 513 22.09 -15.97 -15.32
C THR A 513 22.72 -14.83 -14.51
N ASP A 514 22.81 -13.62 -15.06
CA ASP A 514 23.20 -12.43 -14.28
C ASP A 514 22.03 -11.96 -13.40
N TRP A 515 22.05 -12.40 -12.15
CA TRP A 515 21.03 -12.09 -11.16
C TRP A 515 20.94 -10.59 -10.82
N ARG A 516 21.94 -9.76 -11.19
CA ARG A 516 21.84 -8.30 -11.03
C ARG A 516 20.77 -7.72 -11.94
N ILE A 517 20.67 -8.22 -13.17
CA ILE A 517 19.66 -7.79 -14.15
C ILE A 517 18.26 -8.18 -13.64
N VAL A 518 18.12 -9.42 -13.14
CA VAL A 518 16.88 -9.92 -12.54
C VAL A 518 16.47 -9.11 -11.30
N ASN A 519 17.43 -8.83 -10.39
CA ASN A 519 17.17 -8.08 -9.16
C ASN A 519 16.83 -6.60 -9.40
N ASN A 520 17.30 -6.03 -10.51
CA ASN A 520 16.99 -4.65 -10.91
C ASN A 520 15.62 -4.52 -11.59
N ALA A 521 15.08 -5.62 -12.14
CA ALA A 521 13.81 -5.66 -12.85
C ALA A 521 12.60 -5.89 -11.92
N ARG A 522 12.57 -5.21 -10.74
CA ARG A 522 11.59 -5.45 -9.65
C ARG A 522 10.12 -5.37 -10.10
N GLU A 523 9.82 -4.57 -11.11
CA GLU A 523 8.44 -4.35 -11.59
C GLU A 523 7.87 -5.54 -12.38
N ILE A 524 8.72 -6.41 -12.94
CA ILE A 524 8.31 -7.54 -13.80
C ILE A 524 8.62 -8.92 -13.19
N VAL A 525 9.17 -8.99 -11.96
CA VAL A 525 9.46 -10.26 -11.27
C VAL A 525 8.18 -11.08 -11.03
N HIS A 526 7.01 -10.45 -11.05
CA HIS A 526 5.72 -11.10 -10.88
C HIS A 526 5.14 -11.70 -12.18
N GLU A 527 5.79 -11.50 -13.32
CA GLU A 527 5.34 -12.06 -14.60
C GLU A 527 5.51 -13.59 -14.61
N PRO A 528 4.46 -14.39 -14.91
CA PRO A 528 4.51 -15.86 -14.84
C PRO A 528 5.67 -16.51 -15.60
N LEU A 529 6.00 -16.00 -16.78
CA LEU A 529 7.11 -16.52 -17.59
C LEU A 529 8.48 -16.27 -16.95
N VAL A 530 8.64 -15.11 -16.31
CA VAL A 530 9.85 -14.76 -15.56
C VAL A 530 9.94 -15.66 -14.31
N LEU A 531 8.83 -15.83 -13.58
CA LEU A 531 8.75 -16.73 -12.44
C LEU A 531 9.08 -18.18 -12.79
N PHE A 532 8.60 -18.68 -13.93
CA PHE A 532 8.91 -20.04 -14.39
C PHE A 532 10.42 -20.28 -14.51
N LEU A 533 11.15 -19.31 -15.06
CA LEU A 533 12.59 -19.42 -15.28
C LEU A 533 13.38 -19.27 -13.98
N LEU A 534 12.90 -18.45 -13.03
CA LEU A 534 13.57 -18.19 -11.75
C LEU A 534 13.30 -19.25 -10.68
N ALA A 535 12.06 -19.74 -10.61
CA ALA A 535 11.57 -20.65 -9.58
C ALA A 535 11.44 -22.10 -10.06
N GLY A 536 11.24 -22.30 -11.36
CA GLY A 536 10.78 -23.55 -11.95
C GLY A 536 9.25 -23.63 -12.03
N GLY A 537 8.75 -24.79 -12.43
CA GLY A 537 7.31 -24.98 -12.59
C GLY A 537 6.93 -26.36 -13.11
N PHE A 538 5.64 -26.57 -13.33
CA PHE A 538 5.10 -27.79 -13.94
C PHE A 538 4.92 -27.60 -15.45
N VAL A 539 5.40 -28.57 -16.21
CA VAL A 539 5.27 -28.61 -17.68
C VAL A 539 4.41 -29.81 -18.03
N TYR A 540 3.38 -29.58 -18.83
CA TYR A 540 2.41 -30.59 -19.25
C TYR A 540 2.63 -30.95 -20.70
N PHE A 541 2.59 -32.25 -21.00
CA PHE A 541 2.79 -32.78 -22.34
C PHE A 541 1.55 -33.52 -22.83
N ASP A 542 1.22 -33.34 -24.11
CA ASP A 542 0.13 -34.05 -24.79
C ASP A 542 0.52 -35.50 -25.15
N GLU A 543 -0.34 -36.20 -25.90
CA GLU A 543 -0.08 -37.57 -26.38
C GLU A 543 1.11 -37.65 -27.36
N ALA A 544 1.38 -36.59 -28.11
CA ALA A 544 2.53 -36.49 -29.00
C ALA A 544 3.84 -36.24 -28.22
N GLY A 545 3.76 -35.83 -26.95
CA GLY A 545 4.90 -35.43 -26.13
C GLY A 545 5.25 -33.94 -26.30
N LYS A 546 4.33 -33.16 -26.87
CA LYS A 546 4.47 -31.72 -27.08
C LYS A 546 3.99 -30.95 -25.86
N THR A 547 4.67 -29.86 -25.52
CA THR A 547 4.28 -28.96 -24.43
C THR A 547 2.91 -28.32 -24.71
N CYS A 548 1.94 -28.59 -23.85
CA CYS A 548 0.56 -28.09 -23.92
C CYS A 548 0.17 -27.17 -22.75
N GLY A 549 1.03 -27.05 -21.74
CA GLY A 549 0.84 -26.12 -20.64
C GLY A 549 2.08 -25.95 -19.78
N ILE A 550 2.26 -24.75 -19.22
CA ILE A 550 3.32 -24.44 -18.26
C ILE A 550 2.71 -23.65 -17.10
N HIS A 551 2.94 -24.14 -15.88
CA HIS A 551 2.55 -23.46 -14.63
C HIS A 551 3.82 -23.10 -13.85
N ALA A 552 4.09 -21.81 -13.67
CA ALA A 552 5.21 -21.29 -12.90
C ALA A 552 4.96 -21.41 -11.40
N LEU A 553 5.99 -21.71 -10.61
CA LEU A 553 5.94 -21.51 -9.16
C LEU A 553 6.06 -20.03 -8.83
N ALA A 554 5.21 -19.53 -7.94
CA ALA A 554 5.20 -18.18 -7.43
C ALA A 554 5.15 -18.20 -5.90
N THR A 555 5.95 -17.36 -5.25
CA THR A 555 5.70 -17.00 -3.85
C THR A 555 4.50 -16.07 -3.83
N ILE A 556 3.62 -16.19 -2.82
CA ILE A 556 2.35 -15.45 -2.71
C ILE A 556 2.65 -13.94 -2.67
N SER A 557 2.76 -13.32 -3.85
CA SER A 557 3.00 -11.91 -4.01
C SER A 557 2.32 -11.44 -5.29
N GLY A 558 1.18 -10.79 -5.11
CA GLY A 558 0.60 -9.89 -6.11
C GLY A 558 -0.58 -10.43 -6.91
N LYS A 559 -1.75 -9.86 -6.61
CA LYS A 559 -2.99 -9.78 -7.41
C LYS A 559 -3.88 -11.03 -7.51
N ASP A 560 -5.18 -10.74 -7.61
CA ASP A 560 -6.29 -11.66 -7.86
C ASP A 560 -6.11 -12.37 -9.23
N ASP A 561 -5.17 -13.30 -9.34
CA ASP A 561 -5.07 -14.19 -10.49
C ASP A 561 -6.09 -15.33 -10.31
N PRO A 562 -7.22 -15.34 -11.03
CA PRO A 562 -8.21 -16.41 -10.94
C PRO A 562 -7.65 -17.74 -11.44
N THR A 563 -6.48 -17.77 -12.08
CA THR A 563 -5.77 -18.98 -12.51
C THR A 563 -4.83 -19.54 -11.44
N ALA A 564 -4.45 -18.76 -10.42
CA ALA A 564 -3.54 -19.21 -9.37
C ALA A 564 -4.06 -20.43 -8.61
N MET A 565 -3.15 -21.36 -8.28
CA MET A 565 -3.45 -22.56 -7.48
C MET A 565 -2.47 -22.69 -6.35
N LEU A 566 -2.93 -23.20 -5.21
CA LEU A 566 -2.10 -23.32 -4.03
C LEU A 566 -1.59 -24.75 -3.84
N MET A 567 -0.28 -24.89 -3.71
CA MET A 567 0.40 -26.08 -3.25
C MET A 567 0.77 -25.90 -1.78
N GLN A 568 0.26 -26.80 -0.92
CA GLN A 568 0.59 -26.82 0.50
C GLN A 568 1.49 -28.01 0.81
N PHE A 569 2.35 -27.86 1.81
CA PHE A 569 3.29 -28.87 2.22
C PHE A 569 2.96 -29.37 3.63
N GLN A 570 3.20 -30.65 3.86
CA GLN A 570 3.15 -31.26 5.18
C GLN A 570 4.38 -30.86 6.01
N THR A 571 4.38 -31.22 7.29
CA THR A 571 5.56 -31.10 8.15
C THR A 571 6.75 -31.80 7.50
N PRO A 572 7.95 -31.17 7.48
CA PRO A 572 9.12 -31.77 6.86
C PRO A 572 9.48 -33.08 7.54
N LEU A 573 9.93 -34.01 6.72
CA LEU A 573 10.46 -35.29 7.14
C LEU A 573 11.98 -35.28 6.95
N PRO A 574 12.74 -35.91 7.87
CA PRO A 574 14.18 -36.04 7.69
C PRO A 574 14.48 -36.86 6.43
N LEU A 575 15.47 -36.43 5.64
CA LEU A 575 15.97 -37.21 4.51
C LEU A 575 16.87 -38.34 5.03
N SER A 576 16.47 -39.59 4.79
CA SER A 576 17.31 -40.74 5.17
C SER A 576 18.53 -40.85 4.26
N LEU A 577 19.63 -41.43 4.76
CA LEU A 577 20.83 -41.67 3.96
C LEU A 577 20.53 -42.54 2.73
N GLU A 578 19.68 -43.56 2.87
CA GLU A 578 19.25 -44.42 1.76
C GLU A 578 18.51 -43.63 0.67
N SER A 579 17.65 -42.69 1.07
CA SER A 579 16.93 -41.80 0.15
C SER A 579 17.89 -40.83 -0.56
N LEU A 580 18.85 -40.28 0.19
CA LEU A 580 19.86 -39.37 -0.34
C LEU A 580 20.73 -40.07 -1.38
N GLU A 581 21.31 -41.23 -1.05
CA GLU A 581 22.15 -42.02 -1.95
C GLU A 581 21.39 -42.43 -3.22
N TYR A 582 20.11 -42.82 -3.08
CA TYR A 582 19.24 -43.12 -4.22
C TYR A 582 19.10 -41.91 -5.15
N LEU A 583 18.74 -40.73 -4.61
CA LEU A 583 18.54 -39.52 -5.40
C LEU A 583 19.85 -39.01 -6.04
N ILE A 584 20.99 -39.15 -5.37
CA ILE A 584 22.31 -38.86 -5.91
C ILE A 584 22.65 -39.81 -7.07
N SER A 585 22.46 -41.12 -6.88
CA SER A 585 22.75 -42.12 -7.92
C SER A 585 21.94 -41.94 -9.20
N MET A 586 20.77 -41.31 -9.09
CA MET A 586 19.87 -40.99 -10.20
C MET A 586 20.06 -39.57 -10.74
N ASN A 587 21.09 -38.85 -10.28
CA ASN A 587 21.41 -37.47 -10.66
C ASN A 587 20.23 -36.48 -10.48
N ARG A 588 19.45 -36.63 -9.40
CA ARG A 588 18.18 -35.88 -9.23
C ARG A 588 18.31 -34.50 -8.61
N PHE A 589 19.45 -34.18 -8.00
CA PHE A 589 19.66 -32.90 -7.35
C PHE A 589 20.06 -31.82 -8.36
N GLN A 590 19.39 -30.68 -8.26
CA GLN A 590 19.66 -29.48 -9.03
C GLN A 590 19.98 -28.31 -8.08
N PRO A 591 20.80 -27.33 -8.48
CA PRO A 591 21.10 -26.19 -7.62
C PRO A 591 19.84 -25.46 -7.13
N ALA A 592 19.82 -25.08 -5.85
CA ALA A 592 18.76 -24.22 -5.32
C ALA A 592 18.95 -22.79 -5.84
N SER A 593 17.93 -22.20 -6.47
CA SER A 593 18.03 -20.89 -7.12
C SER A 593 17.35 -19.75 -6.35
N LEU A 594 16.29 -20.04 -5.60
CA LEU A 594 15.47 -19.04 -4.92
C LEU A 594 16.13 -18.55 -3.63
N ASN A 595 16.28 -17.23 -3.50
CA ASN A 595 16.94 -16.60 -2.35
C ASN A 595 16.31 -17.01 -1.01
N ILE A 596 14.99 -17.20 -0.97
CA ILE A 596 14.29 -17.64 0.24
C ILE A 596 14.78 -18.99 0.79
N TYR A 597 15.38 -19.85 -0.03
CA TYR A 597 15.96 -21.12 0.39
C TYR A 597 17.49 -21.03 0.52
N VAL A 598 18.14 -20.36 -0.43
CA VAL A 598 19.61 -20.21 -0.47
C VAL A 598 20.12 -19.39 0.70
N ASP A 599 19.42 -18.31 1.07
CA ASP A 599 19.78 -17.46 2.22
C ASP A 599 19.66 -18.21 3.56
N LYS A 600 18.92 -19.33 3.56
CA LYS A 600 18.77 -20.25 4.70
C LYS A 600 19.71 -21.47 4.60
N GLY A 601 20.59 -21.49 3.61
CA GLY A 601 21.66 -22.48 3.45
C GLY A 601 21.34 -23.67 2.55
N ALA A 602 20.16 -23.73 1.92
CA ALA A 602 19.87 -24.82 0.99
C ALA A 602 20.78 -24.69 -0.25
N LYS A 603 21.46 -25.77 -0.61
CA LYS A 603 22.39 -25.81 -1.75
C LYS A 603 21.78 -26.47 -2.96
N PHE A 604 21.06 -27.58 -2.77
CA PHE A 604 20.42 -28.30 -3.86
C PHE A 604 18.97 -28.64 -3.51
N LYS A 605 18.17 -28.83 -4.56
CA LYS A 605 16.79 -29.26 -4.48
C LYS A 605 16.49 -30.39 -5.48
N ALA A 606 15.54 -31.26 -5.14
CA ALA A 606 15.00 -32.26 -6.05
C ALA A 606 13.47 -32.32 -5.94
N TRP A 607 12.82 -32.75 -7.01
CA TRP A 607 11.39 -33.08 -7.01
C TRP A 607 11.21 -34.60 -6.99
N ILE A 608 10.44 -35.11 -6.03
CA ILE A 608 9.95 -36.49 -6.00
C ILE A 608 8.58 -36.52 -6.66
N CYS A 609 8.42 -37.39 -7.64
CA CYS A 609 7.18 -37.50 -8.40
C CYS A 609 6.05 -38.09 -7.56
N PRO A 610 4.78 -37.74 -7.84
CA PRO A 610 3.62 -38.38 -7.19
C PRO A 610 3.69 -39.90 -7.22
N SER A 611 3.56 -40.50 -6.04
CA SER A 611 3.60 -41.95 -5.84
C SER A 611 4.91 -42.64 -6.26
N GLU A 612 5.99 -41.88 -6.47
CA GLU A 612 7.33 -42.43 -6.68
C GLU A 612 7.81 -43.13 -5.39
N LYS A 613 8.36 -44.34 -5.54
CA LYS A 613 8.92 -45.10 -4.43
C LYS A 613 10.39 -44.74 -4.29
N ILE A 614 10.71 -43.97 -3.25
CA ILE A 614 12.08 -43.65 -2.86
C ILE A 614 12.46 -44.54 -1.66
N PRO A 615 13.57 -45.29 -1.74
CA PRO A 615 14.06 -46.08 -0.61
C PRO A 615 14.25 -45.22 0.64
N GLY A 616 13.87 -45.73 1.81
CA GLY A 616 13.98 -45.01 3.09
C GLY A 616 13.03 -43.80 3.29
N ALA A 617 12.21 -43.42 2.30
CA ALA A 617 11.25 -42.31 2.43
C ALA A 617 9.80 -42.81 2.43
N PRO A 618 8.88 -42.15 3.15
CA PRO A 618 7.47 -42.52 3.12
C PRO A 618 6.82 -42.17 1.77
N PRO A 619 5.68 -42.80 1.44
CA PRO A 619 4.99 -42.56 0.17
C PRO A 619 4.52 -41.11 0.04
N CYS A 620 5.00 -40.41 -0.99
CA CYS A 620 4.61 -39.03 -1.31
C CYS A 620 3.53 -39.05 -2.41
N LYS A 621 2.25 -39.18 -2.02
CA LYS A 621 1.13 -39.36 -2.97
C LYS A 621 1.02 -38.25 -4.01
N ALA A 622 1.17 -36.99 -3.59
CA ALA A 622 1.10 -35.79 -4.44
C ALA A 622 2.49 -35.25 -4.85
N GLY A 623 3.56 -35.99 -4.56
CA GLY A 623 4.94 -35.57 -4.78
C GLY A 623 5.55 -34.86 -3.56
N ALA A 624 6.82 -34.48 -3.66
CA ALA A 624 7.53 -33.79 -2.60
C ALA A 624 8.71 -32.96 -3.12
N LEU A 625 9.03 -31.87 -2.43
CA LEU A 625 10.29 -31.15 -2.61
C LEU A 625 11.32 -31.66 -1.60
N VAL A 626 12.54 -31.91 -2.07
CA VAL A 626 13.68 -32.33 -1.23
C VAL A 626 14.72 -31.22 -1.26
N PHE A 627 15.30 -30.90 -0.11
CA PHE A 627 16.39 -29.94 0.01
C PHE A 627 17.57 -30.55 0.76
N ILE A 628 18.77 -30.28 0.26
CA ILE A 628 20.03 -30.62 0.94
C ILE A 628 20.89 -29.38 1.13
N PHE A 629 21.61 -29.34 2.26
CA PHE A 629 22.34 -28.16 2.76
C PHE A 629 23.86 -28.28 2.59
N HIS A 630 24.32 -29.34 1.96
CA HIS A 630 25.72 -29.66 1.69
C HIS A 630 25.91 -30.11 0.24
N ASP A 631 27.16 -30.36 -0.16
CA ASP A 631 27.43 -30.92 -1.49
C ASP A 631 27.03 -32.40 -1.52
N PRO A 632 26.39 -32.90 -2.59
CA PRO A 632 26.17 -34.33 -2.80
C PRO A 632 27.41 -35.22 -2.55
N SER A 633 28.63 -34.70 -2.79
CA SER A 633 29.86 -35.46 -2.53
C SER A 633 30.17 -35.70 -1.04
N ASP A 634 29.57 -34.91 -0.14
CA ASP A 634 29.87 -34.89 1.30
C ASP A 634 28.87 -35.73 2.12
N SER A 635 28.13 -36.63 1.48
CA SER A 635 26.92 -37.32 2.01
C SER A 635 27.12 -38.25 3.22
N HIS A 636 28.35 -38.45 3.70
CA HIS A 636 28.67 -39.37 4.79
C HIS A 636 28.88 -38.68 6.16
N GLU A 637 28.80 -37.36 6.24
CA GLU A 637 28.91 -36.64 7.52
C GLU A 637 27.55 -36.58 8.25
N GLU A 638 27.46 -37.20 9.42
CA GLU A 638 26.22 -37.28 10.24
C GLU A 638 25.64 -35.89 10.60
N HIS A 639 26.51 -34.87 10.73
CA HIS A 639 26.08 -33.49 10.98
C HIS A 639 25.42 -32.85 9.74
N ALA A 640 25.82 -33.25 8.53
CA ALA A 640 25.32 -32.71 7.27
C ALA A 640 23.87 -33.15 7.02
N LEU A 641 23.55 -34.42 7.29
CA LEU A 641 22.21 -35.01 7.13
C LEU A 641 21.15 -34.41 8.07
N SER A 642 21.55 -33.83 9.20
CA SER A 642 20.63 -33.34 10.25
C SER A 642 19.71 -32.19 9.81
N LYS A 643 20.02 -31.55 8.68
CA LYS A 643 19.25 -30.42 8.11
C LYS A 643 18.49 -30.79 6.84
N ASP A 644 18.84 -31.90 6.22
CA ASP A 644 18.24 -32.32 4.96
C ASP A 644 16.81 -32.81 5.18
N CYS A 645 15.93 -32.38 4.29
CA CYS A 645 14.50 -32.55 4.52
C CYS A 645 13.71 -32.80 3.24
N ILE A 646 12.61 -33.52 3.42
CA ILE A 646 11.58 -33.79 2.43
C ILE A 646 10.33 -33.03 2.86
N PHE A 647 9.73 -32.25 1.97
CA PHE A 647 8.44 -31.59 2.14
C PHE A 647 7.39 -32.28 1.25
N PRO A 648 6.61 -33.23 1.79
CA PRO A 648 5.51 -33.85 1.05
C PRO A 648 4.43 -32.82 0.73
N VAL A 649 3.86 -32.89 -0.48
CA VAL A 649 2.70 -32.09 -0.85
C VAL A 649 1.45 -32.65 -0.16
N CYS A 650 0.58 -31.77 0.35
CA CYS A 650 -0.72 -32.14 0.92
C CYS A 650 -1.66 -32.74 -0.14
N ASP A 651 -2.48 -33.71 0.28
CA ASP A 651 -3.49 -34.40 -0.57
C ASP A 651 -4.65 -33.47 -0.99
#